data_AF-A0AAU9P0L6-F1
#
_entry.id   AF-A0AAU9P0L6-F1
#
_cell.length_a   1.000
_cell.length_b   1.000
_cell.length_c   1.000
_cell.angle_alpha   90.00
_cell.angle_beta   90.00
_cell.angle_gamma   90.00
#
_symmetry.space_group_name_H-M   'P 1'
#
loop_
_entity.id
_entity.type
_entity.pdbx_description
1 polymer ?
#
loop_
_entity_poly.entity_id
_entity_poly.type
_entity_poly.pdbx_seq_one_letter_code
_entity_poly.pdbx_strand_id
1 'polypeptide(L)'
;MEHFDHLKIRMEDIISATGNFSHDRLIGRGGFGPVYKGELSLSTPTMVAFKRLDRRLGQGNTEFWKEITMLSELKHANLVSLMHFCIQGDERVLVYEYASRGSLDRYISDVSLTWTQRLDICLQAARALRYLHDPKKPQGRVLHRDIKSSNILLDDKWTPKVSDFRLSKIGVSNQPHTVVVSNPVGTVGYCDPLYWEMGFLSKESDVYSFGVVLFEVMCGSLCTEYRNDKHTSLVSWWKKCCDEKKLDGIIFQHIKEEIEWDSLITFSTIANQCTSRERKERPTMEEIVEELQIAHEQQNINSNVPLIEMSERAVPPLSYTSQKELISLLSKGILVDEGKRWVTINKNKQFHEMISAAECIHGGRFICRSDDYSRFSNIFISFSSDFKVEVRTRFLSPHVAYTINLVFKHEINKHGIYVPFLYKLEEETHYSKSHAVQLRKDGWLMAELYRFTSYREEHEFKIEFLQFAITSRWRHLEGIEFRPVEHGKHMRRRSGLDTELEQKMTLDYMDLIKLSKDNLQWTTKKDLYFLLRKGFLIHEGEKWISISKNMKKRLMISARSILIERDWIWKSQPESRFEVVAESLDNHKLTIDFQIKSESLTLETSYSCHLIYRLPEQYSLLEDYITFRSTGSINYVQSFYLVHAPPSPIIRSIADEKYDLPSHSRKIKGYPKMRKDGWMDLTLCEVSTKDTEVIKMRLECRGSKVTQFVGLVIQGIEFKPL
;
A
#
# COMPACT_ATOMS: atom_id res chain seq x y z
N MET A 1 -22.59 -12.29 -43.63
CA MET A 1 -23.75 -13.07 -43.12
C MET A 1 -23.35 -14.53 -42.89
N GLU A 2 -22.50 -15.11 -43.75
CA GLU A 2 -21.94 -16.48 -43.61
C GLU A 2 -21.08 -16.70 -42.34
N HIS A 3 -20.52 -15.62 -41.76
CA HIS A 3 -19.61 -15.72 -40.61
C HIS A 3 -20.24 -16.39 -39.37
N PHE A 4 -21.55 -16.24 -39.15
CA PHE A 4 -22.24 -16.76 -37.96
C PHE A 4 -23.10 -17.99 -38.24
N ASP A 5 -22.96 -18.62 -39.42
CA ASP A 5 -23.80 -19.76 -39.81
C ASP A 5 -23.66 -20.95 -38.86
N HIS A 6 -22.49 -21.11 -38.24
CA HIS A 6 -22.23 -22.13 -37.23
C HIS A 6 -23.06 -21.97 -35.94
N LEU A 7 -23.68 -20.81 -35.69
CA LEU A 7 -24.56 -20.56 -34.55
C LEU A 7 -26.05 -20.64 -34.92
N LYS A 8 -26.39 -20.88 -36.19
CA LYS A 8 -27.80 -20.97 -36.63
C LYS A 8 -28.40 -22.29 -36.16
N ILE A 9 -29.61 -22.21 -35.60
CA ILE A 9 -30.44 -23.37 -35.29
C ILE A 9 -31.81 -23.26 -35.97
N ARG A 10 -32.46 -24.39 -36.15
CA ARG A 10 -33.78 -24.44 -36.78
C ARG A 10 -34.88 -24.17 -35.76
N MET A 11 -35.98 -23.60 -36.21
CA MET A 11 -37.10 -23.26 -35.31
C MET A 11 -37.77 -24.52 -34.75
N GLU A 12 -37.76 -25.64 -35.49
CA GLU A 12 -38.34 -26.89 -35.01
C GLU A 12 -37.66 -27.36 -33.71
N ASP A 13 -36.33 -27.18 -33.63
CA ASP A 13 -35.54 -27.53 -32.45
C ASP A 13 -35.90 -26.61 -31.26
N ILE A 14 -36.17 -25.32 -31.52
CA ILE A 14 -36.64 -24.35 -30.51
C ILE A 14 -38.06 -24.68 -30.04
N ILE A 15 -38.97 -24.96 -30.96
CA ILE A 15 -40.38 -25.30 -30.65
C ILE A 15 -40.41 -26.56 -29.79
N SER A 16 -39.63 -27.59 -30.15
CA SER A 16 -39.49 -28.80 -29.36
C SER A 16 -38.95 -28.50 -27.94
N ALA A 17 -37.84 -27.77 -27.85
CA ALA A 17 -37.20 -27.42 -26.58
C ALA A 17 -38.07 -26.53 -25.68
N THR A 18 -38.93 -25.68 -26.24
CA THR A 18 -39.78 -24.74 -25.49
C THR A 18 -41.22 -25.23 -25.28
N GLY A 19 -41.59 -26.41 -25.80
CA GLY A 19 -42.97 -26.86 -25.81
C GLY A 19 -43.88 -25.89 -26.57
N ASN A 20 -43.43 -25.44 -27.75
CA ASN A 20 -44.07 -24.41 -28.57
C ASN A 20 -44.27 -23.09 -27.81
N PHE A 21 -43.20 -22.60 -27.16
CA PHE A 21 -43.25 -21.39 -26.33
C PHE A 21 -44.34 -21.44 -25.24
N SER A 22 -44.47 -22.62 -24.58
CA SER A 22 -45.46 -22.81 -23.52
C SER A 22 -45.28 -21.79 -22.39
N HIS A 23 -46.40 -21.36 -21.80
CA HIS A 23 -46.41 -20.45 -20.66
C HIS A 23 -45.65 -21.03 -19.46
N ASP A 24 -45.68 -22.36 -19.27
CA ASP A 24 -44.98 -23.04 -18.17
C ASP A 24 -43.45 -22.91 -18.26
N ARG A 25 -42.94 -22.58 -19.46
CA ARG A 25 -41.52 -22.39 -19.72
C ARG A 25 -41.11 -20.91 -19.72
N LEU A 26 -42.05 -19.99 -19.55
CA LEU A 26 -41.77 -18.55 -19.49
C LEU A 26 -41.02 -18.22 -18.19
N ILE A 27 -39.82 -17.66 -18.31
CA ILE A 27 -38.97 -17.27 -17.15
C ILE A 27 -38.87 -15.76 -16.95
N GLY A 28 -39.30 -14.98 -17.94
CA GLY A 28 -39.36 -13.53 -17.85
C GLY A 28 -39.98 -12.89 -19.09
N ARG A 29 -40.48 -11.67 -18.92
CA ARG A 29 -40.99 -10.83 -20.01
C ARG A 29 -40.45 -9.42 -19.82
N GLY A 30 -39.42 -9.07 -20.59
CA GLY A 30 -38.84 -7.73 -20.58
C GLY A 30 -39.50 -6.83 -21.62
N GLY A 31 -39.02 -5.59 -21.77
CA GLY A 31 -39.42 -4.66 -22.85
C GLY A 31 -39.04 -5.11 -24.26
N PHE A 32 -38.57 -6.35 -24.39
CA PHE A 32 -37.81 -6.87 -25.50
C PHE A 32 -38.27 -8.26 -25.95
N GLY A 33 -39.43 -8.67 -25.45
CA GLY A 33 -40.04 -9.95 -25.70
C GLY A 33 -39.91 -10.94 -24.53
N PRO A 34 -40.65 -12.06 -24.63
CA PRO A 34 -40.62 -13.14 -23.64
C PRO A 34 -39.34 -13.98 -23.74
N VAL A 35 -38.88 -14.44 -22.58
CA VAL A 35 -37.76 -15.37 -22.43
C VAL A 35 -38.29 -16.69 -21.87
N TYR A 36 -37.94 -17.80 -22.52
CA TYR A 36 -38.35 -19.14 -22.14
C TYR A 36 -37.13 -19.97 -21.75
N LYS A 37 -37.26 -20.88 -20.78
CA LYS A 37 -36.28 -21.95 -20.55
C LYS A 37 -36.62 -23.17 -21.39
N GLY A 38 -35.63 -23.95 -21.78
CA GLY A 38 -35.89 -25.23 -22.44
C GLY A 38 -34.63 -26.06 -22.59
N GLU A 39 -34.81 -27.36 -22.77
CA GLU A 39 -33.71 -28.30 -22.98
C GLU A 39 -33.48 -28.47 -24.48
N LEU A 40 -32.30 -28.04 -24.95
CA LEU A 40 -31.91 -28.13 -26.35
C LEU A 40 -31.07 -29.41 -26.55
N SER A 41 -31.56 -30.31 -27.41
CA SER A 41 -30.97 -31.62 -27.67
C SER A 41 -30.35 -31.69 -29.07
N LEU A 42 -29.31 -30.90 -29.34
CA LEU A 42 -28.57 -30.93 -30.62
C LEU A 42 -27.46 -31.99 -30.63
N SER A 43 -26.69 -32.08 -29.55
CA SER A 43 -25.66 -33.11 -29.34
C SER A 43 -25.78 -33.68 -27.92
N THR A 44 -25.68 -32.82 -26.91
CA THR A 44 -25.92 -33.12 -25.51
C THR A 44 -27.11 -32.30 -25.00
N PRO A 45 -28.09 -32.91 -24.30
CA PRO A 45 -29.19 -32.18 -23.68
C PRO A 45 -28.64 -31.07 -22.77
N THR A 46 -28.96 -29.82 -23.11
CA THR A 46 -28.46 -28.65 -22.39
C THR A 46 -29.61 -27.71 -22.09
N MET A 47 -29.75 -27.29 -20.83
CA MET A 47 -30.73 -26.29 -20.46
C MET A 47 -30.28 -24.90 -20.95
N VAL A 48 -31.12 -24.21 -21.71
CA VAL A 48 -30.82 -22.92 -22.34
C VAL A 48 -31.97 -21.93 -22.17
N ALA A 49 -31.68 -20.64 -22.37
CA ALA A 49 -32.66 -19.57 -22.37
C ALA A 49 -32.94 -19.07 -23.80
N PHE A 50 -34.20 -19.10 -24.22
CA PHE A 50 -34.69 -18.65 -25.52
C PHE A 50 -35.35 -17.28 -25.38
N LYS A 51 -34.69 -16.22 -25.85
CA LYS A 51 -35.24 -14.86 -25.92
C LYS A 51 -35.87 -14.66 -27.29
N ARG A 52 -37.20 -14.65 -27.34
CA ARG A 52 -37.95 -14.39 -28.57
C ARG A 52 -38.21 -12.89 -28.68
N LEU A 53 -37.66 -12.25 -29.71
CA LEU A 53 -37.80 -10.80 -29.88
C LEU A 53 -39.23 -10.46 -30.32
N ASP A 54 -39.77 -9.38 -29.77
CA ASP A 54 -41.08 -8.84 -30.15
C ASP A 54 -40.90 -7.57 -30.99
N ARG A 55 -41.08 -7.69 -32.30
CA ARG A 55 -40.95 -6.58 -33.25
C ARG A 55 -42.01 -5.49 -33.06
N ARG A 56 -43.13 -5.79 -32.38
CA ARG A 56 -44.20 -4.81 -32.12
C ARG A 56 -43.77 -3.78 -31.07
N LEU A 57 -42.76 -4.08 -30.27
CA LEU A 57 -42.19 -3.20 -29.25
C LEU A 57 -41.06 -2.29 -29.79
N GLY A 58 -40.99 -2.08 -31.10
CA GLY A 58 -40.02 -1.17 -31.74
C GLY A 58 -38.61 -1.75 -31.91
N GLN A 59 -38.44 -3.07 -31.74
CA GLN A 59 -37.15 -3.73 -31.93
C GLN A 59 -36.84 -3.98 -33.41
N GLY A 60 -35.68 -3.50 -33.85
CA GLY A 60 -35.19 -3.68 -35.21
C GLY A 60 -34.29 -4.91 -35.39
N ASN A 61 -34.05 -5.25 -36.65
CA ASN A 61 -33.00 -6.20 -37.02
C ASN A 61 -31.61 -5.72 -36.52
N THR A 62 -31.42 -4.41 -36.32
CA THR A 62 -30.16 -3.80 -35.89
C THR A 62 -29.75 -4.26 -34.49
N GLU A 63 -30.64 -4.16 -33.49
CA GLU A 63 -30.34 -4.59 -32.12
C GLU A 63 -30.06 -6.10 -32.03
N PHE A 64 -30.82 -6.90 -32.79
CA PHE A 64 -30.64 -8.34 -32.88
C PHE A 64 -29.24 -8.71 -33.41
N TRP A 65 -28.88 -8.18 -34.58
CA TRP A 65 -27.56 -8.46 -35.18
C TRP A 65 -26.42 -7.95 -34.32
N LYS A 66 -26.61 -6.80 -33.68
CA LYS A 66 -25.61 -6.20 -32.80
C LYS A 66 -25.32 -7.05 -31.57
N GLU A 67 -26.33 -7.62 -30.95
CA GLU A 67 -26.15 -8.55 -29.84
C GLU A 67 -25.43 -9.84 -30.29
N ILE A 68 -25.77 -10.37 -31.48
CA ILE A 68 -25.05 -11.51 -32.08
C ILE A 68 -23.58 -11.18 -32.29
N THR A 69 -23.28 -10.08 -32.96
CA THR A 69 -21.90 -9.66 -33.24
C THR A 69 -21.11 -9.51 -31.94
N MET A 70 -21.63 -8.79 -30.96
CA MET A 70 -20.94 -8.58 -29.67
C MET A 70 -20.68 -9.91 -28.95
N LEU A 71 -21.70 -10.74 -28.75
CA LEU A 71 -21.56 -11.96 -27.93
C LEU A 71 -20.83 -13.10 -28.66
N SER A 72 -20.74 -13.07 -29.98
CA SER A 72 -19.94 -14.04 -30.74
C SER A 72 -18.43 -13.85 -30.54
N GLU A 73 -17.99 -12.61 -30.29
CA GLU A 73 -16.58 -12.23 -30.16
C GLU A 73 -16.13 -12.13 -28.69
N LEU A 74 -17.06 -11.89 -27.76
CA LEU A 74 -16.78 -11.71 -26.33
C LEU A 74 -16.83 -13.04 -25.59
N LYS A 75 -15.69 -13.48 -25.02
CA LYS A 75 -15.59 -14.69 -24.20
C LYS A 75 -15.01 -14.37 -22.83
N HIS A 76 -15.82 -14.51 -21.78
CA HIS A 76 -15.40 -14.30 -20.40
C HIS A 76 -16.35 -15.04 -19.45
N ALA A 77 -15.84 -15.59 -18.34
CA ALA A 77 -16.63 -16.40 -17.41
C ALA A 77 -17.86 -15.65 -16.84
N ASN A 78 -17.72 -14.33 -16.64
CA ASN A 78 -18.76 -13.46 -16.10
C ASN A 78 -19.59 -12.69 -17.14
N LEU A 79 -19.53 -13.11 -18.42
CA LEU A 79 -20.43 -12.63 -19.47
C LEU A 79 -21.39 -13.75 -19.87
N VAL A 80 -22.63 -13.41 -20.21
CA VAL A 80 -23.57 -14.39 -20.76
C VAL A 80 -23.09 -14.87 -22.13
N SER A 81 -23.11 -16.17 -22.34
CA SER A 81 -22.71 -16.80 -23.60
C SER A 81 -23.89 -16.93 -24.53
N LEU A 82 -23.77 -16.38 -25.75
CA LEU A 82 -24.70 -16.69 -26.85
C LEU A 82 -24.32 -18.05 -27.43
N MET A 83 -25.26 -19.00 -27.37
CA MET A 83 -25.06 -20.35 -27.90
C MET A 83 -25.52 -20.44 -29.35
N HIS A 84 -26.72 -19.93 -29.64
CA HIS A 84 -27.32 -20.04 -30.96
C HIS A 84 -28.26 -18.86 -31.26
N PHE A 85 -28.67 -18.75 -32.52
CA PHE A 85 -29.77 -17.87 -32.92
C PHE A 85 -30.62 -18.52 -34.01
N CYS A 86 -31.85 -18.03 -34.16
CA CYS A 86 -32.76 -18.46 -35.21
C CYS A 86 -33.42 -17.26 -35.91
N ILE A 87 -33.54 -17.38 -37.23
CA ILE A 87 -34.19 -16.45 -38.13
C ILE A 87 -35.12 -17.27 -39.03
N GLN A 88 -36.43 -17.15 -38.85
CA GLN A 88 -37.42 -17.77 -39.73
C GLN A 88 -38.59 -16.82 -39.98
N GLY A 89 -38.73 -16.37 -41.24
CA GLY A 89 -39.68 -15.32 -41.58
C GLY A 89 -39.45 -14.06 -40.74
N ASP A 90 -40.46 -13.67 -39.96
CA ASP A 90 -40.39 -12.53 -39.04
C ASP A 90 -39.88 -12.89 -37.63
N GLU A 91 -39.73 -14.18 -37.31
CA GLU A 91 -39.27 -14.65 -36.01
C GLU A 91 -37.76 -14.44 -35.85
N ARG A 92 -37.37 -13.96 -34.68
CA ARG A 92 -35.98 -13.76 -34.25
C ARG A 92 -35.84 -14.28 -32.83
N VAL A 93 -35.00 -15.29 -32.65
CA VAL A 93 -34.76 -15.91 -31.34
C VAL A 93 -33.27 -15.96 -31.06
N LEU A 94 -32.87 -15.49 -29.88
CA LEU A 94 -31.51 -15.64 -29.34
C LEU A 94 -31.52 -16.73 -28.27
N VAL A 95 -30.51 -17.60 -28.30
CA VAL A 95 -30.36 -18.72 -27.37
C VAL A 95 -29.09 -18.55 -26.56
N TYR A 96 -29.24 -18.46 -25.24
CA TYR A 96 -28.14 -18.23 -24.31
C TYR A 96 -27.95 -19.41 -23.37
N GLU A 97 -26.78 -19.46 -22.71
CA GLU A 97 -26.62 -20.28 -21.51
C GLU A 97 -27.70 -19.94 -20.47
N TYR A 98 -28.19 -20.94 -19.74
CA TYR A 98 -29.23 -20.75 -18.74
C TYR A 98 -28.63 -20.40 -17.37
N ALA A 99 -28.77 -19.14 -16.96
CA ALA A 99 -28.47 -18.69 -15.60
C ALA A 99 -29.65 -19.01 -14.66
N SER A 100 -29.58 -20.13 -13.95
CA SER A 100 -30.72 -20.75 -13.27
C SER A 100 -31.30 -19.96 -12.10
N ARG A 101 -30.54 -19.03 -11.49
CA ARG A 101 -31.03 -18.15 -10.43
C ARG A 101 -31.70 -16.89 -10.97
N GLY A 102 -31.61 -16.62 -12.28
CA GLY A 102 -32.17 -15.40 -12.85
C GLY A 102 -31.36 -14.16 -12.47
N SER A 103 -32.00 -13.01 -12.35
CA SER A 103 -31.33 -11.71 -12.26
C SER A 103 -31.09 -11.23 -10.81
N LEU A 104 -30.01 -10.48 -10.59
CA LEU A 104 -29.55 -10.00 -9.28
C LEU A 104 -30.57 -9.09 -8.58
N ASP A 105 -31.34 -8.31 -9.33
CA ASP A 105 -32.42 -7.44 -8.82
C ASP A 105 -33.48 -8.20 -8.00
N ARG A 106 -33.64 -9.51 -8.24
CA ARG A 106 -34.55 -10.36 -7.46
C ARG A 106 -34.02 -10.69 -6.06
N TYR A 107 -32.72 -10.54 -5.84
CA TYR A 107 -32.03 -10.96 -4.62
C TYR A 107 -31.50 -9.80 -3.78
N ILE A 108 -31.48 -8.56 -4.29
CA ILE A 108 -30.91 -7.44 -3.53
C ILE A 108 -31.60 -7.23 -2.18
N SER A 109 -32.92 -7.46 -2.10
CA SER A 109 -33.71 -7.39 -0.86
C SER A 109 -33.89 -8.75 -0.17
N ASP A 110 -33.26 -9.82 -0.68
CA ASP A 110 -33.34 -11.16 -0.13
C ASP A 110 -32.36 -11.31 1.04
N VAL A 111 -32.87 -11.82 2.16
CA VAL A 111 -32.12 -12.06 3.41
C VAL A 111 -31.13 -13.24 3.28
N SER A 112 -31.33 -14.12 2.31
CA SER A 112 -30.47 -15.29 2.07
C SER A 112 -29.16 -14.94 1.36
N LEU A 113 -29.08 -13.75 0.75
CA LEU A 113 -27.87 -13.30 0.05
C LEU A 113 -26.94 -12.57 1.03
N THR A 114 -25.92 -13.28 1.52
CA THR A 114 -24.98 -12.79 2.54
C THR A 114 -24.10 -11.65 2.02
N TRP A 115 -23.50 -10.88 2.92
CA TRP A 115 -22.59 -9.80 2.52
C TRP A 115 -21.38 -10.30 1.71
N THR A 116 -20.79 -11.43 2.07
CA THR A 116 -19.67 -12.02 1.31
C THR A 116 -20.09 -12.41 -0.10
N GLN A 117 -21.28 -13.00 -0.29
CA GLN A 117 -21.80 -13.31 -1.62
C GLN A 117 -22.05 -12.04 -2.44
N ARG A 118 -22.57 -10.98 -1.82
CA ARG A 118 -22.77 -9.67 -2.46
C ARG A 118 -21.46 -9.08 -2.97
N LEU A 119 -20.40 -9.14 -2.16
CA LEU A 119 -19.05 -8.70 -2.53
C LEU A 119 -18.51 -9.52 -3.71
N ASP A 120 -18.61 -10.85 -3.65
CA ASP A 120 -18.12 -11.74 -4.71
C ASP A 120 -18.85 -11.49 -6.06
N ILE A 121 -20.19 -11.36 -6.01
CA ILE A 121 -21.00 -11.01 -7.19
C ILE A 121 -20.55 -9.67 -7.79
N CYS A 122 -20.37 -8.63 -6.96
CA CYS A 122 -19.95 -7.32 -7.45
C CYS A 122 -18.53 -7.38 -8.04
N LEU A 123 -17.59 -8.04 -7.36
CA LEU A 123 -16.22 -8.20 -7.80
C LEU A 123 -16.14 -8.92 -9.16
N GLN A 124 -16.87 -10.02 -9.30
CA GLN A 124 -16.92 -10.79 -10.54
C GLN A 124 -17.60 -10.03 -11.69
N ALA A 125 -18.68 -9.29 -11.42
CA ALA A 125 -19.30 -8.39 -12.40
C ALA A 125 -18.35 -7.26 -12.82
N ALA A 126 -17.58 -6.69 -11.89
CA ALA A 126 -16.56 -5.69 -12.18
C ALA A 126 -15.44 -6.23 -13.08
N ARG A 127 -15.02 -7.49 -12.87
CA ARG A 127 -14.05 -8.17 -13.76
C ARG A 127 -14.58 -8.29 -15.19
N ALA A 128 -15.88 -8.55 -15.36
CA ALA A 128 -16.53 -8.58 -16.66
C ALA A 128 -16.49 -7.21 -17.36
N LEU A 129 -16.81 -6.14 -16.64
CA LEU A 129 -16.75 -4.77 -17.16
C LEU A 129 -15.32 -4.32 -17.48
N ARG A 130 -14.35 -4.68 -16.64
CA ARG A 130 -12.92 -4.47 -16.92
C ARG A 130 -12.52 -5.15 -18.23
N TYR A 131 -12.98 -6.39 -18.45
CA TYR A 131 -12.75 -7.11 -19.70
C TYR A 131 -13.36 -6.37 -20.92
N LEU A 132 -14.57 -5.84 -20.80
CA LEU A 132 -15.20 -5.05 -21.87
C LEU A 132 -14.44 -3.73 -22.15
N HIS A 133 -13.90 -3.10 -21.10
CA HIS A 133 -13.25 -1.79 -21.20
C HIS A 133 -11.79 -1.84 -21.70
N ASP A 134 -11.20 -3.02 -21.82
CA ASP A 134 -9.82 -3.22 -22.27
C ASP A 134 -9.63 -2.80 -23.74
N PRO A 135 -8.86 -1.73 -24.02
CA PRO A 135 -8.65 -1.27 -25.38
C PRO A 135 -7.74 -2.19 -26.21
N LYS A 136 -7.03 -3.14 -25.60
CA LYS A 136 -6.09 -4.03 -26.28
C LYS A 136 -6.77 -5.20 -27.00
N LYS A 137 -8.09 -5.35 -26.84
CA LYS A 137 -8.85 -6.43 -27.47
C LYS A 137 -9.00 -6.20 -28.98
N PRO A 138 -9.02 -7.27 -29.81
CA PRO A 138 -9.16 -7.16 -31.26
C PRO A 138 -10.37 -6.34 -31.72
N GLN A 139 -11.50 -6.50 -31.04
CA GLN A 139 -12.75 -5.80 -31.27
C GLN A 139 -12.79 -4.36 -30.71
N GLY A 140 -11.72 -3.92 -30.04
CA GLY A 140 -11.65 -2.65 -29.35
C GLY A 140 -12.43 -2.63 -28.03
N ARG A 141 -12.52 -1.43 -27.44
CA ARG A 141 -13.24 -1.20 -26.18
C ARG A 141 -14.75 -1.33 -26.40
N VAL A 142 -15.44 -2.11 -25.58
CA VAL A 142 -16.91 -2.23 -25.60
C VAL A 142 -17.51 -1.41 -24.46
N LEU A 143 -18.45 -0.52 -24.80
CA LEU A 143 -19.25 0.25 -23.84
C LEU A 143 -20.63 -0.39 -23.73
N HIS A 144 -21.04 -0.86 -22.55
CA HIS A 144 -22.25 -1.65 -22.39
C HIS A 144 -23.54 -0.81 -22.51
N ARG A 145 -23.58 0.37 -21.88
CA ARG A 145 -24.67 1.37 -21.87
C ARG A 145 -25.96 1.01 -21.13
N ASP A 146 -26.07 -0.19 -20.57
CA ASP A 146 -27.28 -0.63 -19.84
C ASP A 146 -26.93 -1.56 -18.68
N ILE A 147 -25.91 -1.16 -17.90
CA ILE A 147 -25.56 -1.88 -16.67
C ILE A 147 -26.60 -1.57 -15.60
N LYS A 148 -27.20 -2.63 -15.06
CA LYS A 148 -28.20 -2.61 -13.99
C LYS A 148 -28.31 -4.00 -13.38
N SER A 149 -28.85 -4.09 -12.16
CA SER A 149 -29.01 -5.36 -11.45
C SER A 149 -29.86 -6.38 -12.21
N SER A 150 -30.88 -5.96 -12.98
CA SER A 150 -31.68 -6.86 -13.82
C SER A 150 -30.93 -7.45 -15.04
N ASN A 151 -29.80 -6.86 -15.43
CA ASN A 151 -28.94 -7.35 -16.51
C ASN A 151 -27.72 -8.15 -15.99
N ILE A 152 -27.60 -8.37 -14.68
CA ILE A 152 -26.61 -9.25 -14.08
C ILE A 152 -27.35 -10.53 -13.67
N LEU A 153 -27.19 -11.59 -14.47
CA LEU A 153 -27.79 -12.89 -14.20
C LEU A 153 -26.90 -13.72 -13.27
N LEU A 154 -27.46 -14.69 -12.56
CA LEU A 154 -26.78 -15.54 -11.60
C LEU A 154 -26.99 -17.01 -11.97
N ASP A 155 -25.91 -17.77 -12.05
CA ASP A 155 -25.96 -19.22 -12.27
C ASP A 155 -26.22 -20.00 -10.97
N ASP A 156 -26.23 -21.32 -11.05
CA ASP A 156 -26.45 -22.23 -9.92
C ASP A 156 -25.43 -22.03 -8.79
N LYS A 157 -24.20 -21.61 -9.14
CA LYS A 157 -23.09 -21.33 -8.24
C LYS A 157 -23.01 -19.88 -7.77
N TRP A 158 -24.03 -19.05 -8.05
CA TRP A 158 -24.04 -17.61 -7.76
C TRP A 158 -23.00 -16.80 -8.56
N THR A 159 -22.45 -17.37 -9.63
CA THR A 159 -21.54 -16.65 -10.53
C THR A 159 -22.33 -15.63 -11.34
N PRO A 160 -21.94 -14.35 -11.35
CA PRO A 160 -22.63 -13.35 -12.14
C PRO A 160 -22.27 -13.44 -13.62
N LYS A 161 -23.27 -13.19 -14.46
CA LYS A 161 -23.24 -13.16 -15.92
C LYS A 161 -23.84 -11.83 -16.39
N VAL A 162 -22.99 -10.89 -16.78
CA VAL A 162 -23.46 -9.63 -17.39
C VAL A 162 -24.08 -9.94 -18.75
N SER A 163 -25.27 -9.40 -18.99
CA SER A 163 -26.13 -9.71 -20.13
C SER A 163 -26.70 -8.45 -20.79
N ASP A 164 -27.35 -8.63 -21.94
CA ASP A 164 -28.04 -7.60 -22.71
C ASP A 164 -27.14 -6.57 -23.43
N PHE A 165 -26.49 -7.02 -24.50
CA PHE A 165 -25.52 -6.24 -25.28
C PHE A 165 -26.11 -5.40 -26.42
N ARG A 166 -27.44 -5.29 -26.49
CA ARG A 166 -28.12 -4.66 -27.63
C ARG A 166 -27.84 -3.17 -27.74
N LEU A 167 -27.71 -2.50 -26.61
CA LEU A 167 -27.40 -1.07 -26.58
C LEU A 167 -25.89 -0.80 -26.76
N SER A 168 -25.04 -1.80 -26.53
CA SER A 168 -23.58 -1.64 -26.42
C SER A 168 -22.91 -1.01 -27.63
N LYS A 169 -21.74 -0.40 -27.50
CA LYS A 169 -21.07 0.26 -28.64
C LYS A 169 -19.57 0.04 -28.56
N ILE A 170 -18.94 -0.20 -29.71
CA ILE A 170 -17.48 -0.23 -29.80
C ILE A 170 -16.99 1.23 -29.73
N GLY A 171 -16.19 1.52 -28.71
CA GLY A 171 -15.47 2.78 -28.55
C GLY A 171 -14.27 2.84 -29.49
N VAL A 172 -13.79 4.05 -29.77
CA VAL A 172 -12.65 4.25 -30.68
C VAL A 172 -11.37 3.64 -30.05
N SER A 173 -10.76 2.67 -30.72
CA SER A 173 -9.49 2.08 -30.29
C SER A 173 -8.36 3.12 -30.36
N ASN A 174 -7.39 3.04 -29.44
CA ASN A 174 -6.13 3.84 -29.39
C ASN A 174 -6.16 5.24 -28.75
N GLN A 175 -7.17 5.63 -27.94
CA GLN A 175 -7.05 6.82 -27.10
C GLN A 175 -7.50 6.58 -25.63
N PRO A 176 -6.78 7.14 -24.63
CA PRO A 176 -7.09 6.92 -23.21
C PRO A 176 -8.43 7.55 -22.78
N HIS A 177 -8.85 8.65 -23.42
CA HIS A 177 -10.08 9.40 -23.15
C HIS A 177 -10.94 9.56 -24.41
N THR A 178 -11.69 8.52 -24.75
CA THR A 178 -12.62 8.58 -25.90
C THR A 178 -14.03 8.88 -25.43
N VAL A 179 -14.53 10.05 -25.79
CA VAL A 179 -15.95 10.39 -25.72
C VAL A 179 -16.57 10.13 -27.09
N VAL A 180 -17.61 9.31 -27.14
CA VAL A 180 -18.41 9.07 -28.34
C VAL A 180 -19.67 9.90 -28.23
N VAL A 181 -19.91 10.82 -29.17
CA VAL A 181 -21.21 11.49 -29.26
C VAL A 181 -22.24 10.48 -29.76
N SER A 182 -23.31 10.27 -28.98
CA SER A 182 -24.34 9.29 -29.28
C SER A 182 -25.65 9.70 -28.63
N ASN A 183 -26.79 9.34 -29.25
CA ASN A 183 -28.10 9.53 -28.64
C ASN A 183 -28.14 8.86 -27.25
N PRO A 184 -28.60 9.56 -26.20
CA PRO A 184 -28.80 8.99 -24.87
C PRO A 184 -29.80 7.82 -24.92
N VAL A 185 -29.36 6.64 -24.49
CA VAL A 185 -30.21 5.45 -24.30
C VAL A 185 -29.73 4.72 -23.05
N GLY A 186 -30.63 3.99 -22.40
CA GLY A 186 -30.35 3.22 -21.18
C GLY A 186 -31.53 3.32 -20.21
N THR A 187 -31.37 2.72 -19.04
CA THR A 187 -32.43 2.64 -18.03
C THR A 187 -32.40 3.84 -17.08
N VAL A 188 -33.55 4.48 -16.87
CA VAL A 188 -33.73 5.60 -15.93
C VAL A 188 -33.26 5.17 -14.53
N GLY A 189 -32.47 6.02 -13.87
CA GLY A 189 -31.84 5.73 -12.57
C GLY A 189 -30.39 5.24 -12.67
N TYR A 190 -30.04 4.51 -13.73
CA TYR A 190 -28.69 3.99 -13.96
C TYR A 190 -27.88 4.83 -14.95
N CYS A 191 -28.54 5.57 -15.84
CA CYS A 191 -27.87 6.39 -16.85
C CYS A 191 -26.97 7.46 -16.23
N ASP A 192 -25.73 7.55 -16.71
CA ASP A 192 -24.82 8.65 -16.40
C ASP A 192 -25.48 10.00 -16.73
N PRO A 193 -25.64 10.91 -15.74
CA PRO A 193 -26.33 12.18 -15.94
C PRO A 193 -25.66 13.04 -17.02
N LEU A 194 -24.33 13.03 -17.13
CA LEU A 194 -23.64 13.79 -18.19
C LEU A 194 -23.85 13.18 -19.57
N TYR A 195 -23.95 11.84 -19.65
CA TYR A 195 -24.29 11.18 -20.90
C TYR A 195 -25.74 11.51 -21.30
N TRP A 196 -26.66 11.52 -20.34
CA TRP A 196 -28.06 11.87 -20.56
C TRP A 196 -28.22 13.33 -21.02
N GLU A 197 -27.53 14.26 -20.37
CA GLU A 197 -27.60 15.70 -20.64
C GLU A 197 -26.88 16.09 -21.95
N MET A 198 -25.70 15.52 -22.22
CA MET A 198 -24.79 16.01 -23.28
C MET A 198 -24.60 15.03 -24.44
N GLY A 199 -25.12 13.79 -24.35
CA GLY A 199 -24.91 12.76 -25.38
C GLY A 199 -23.48 12.22 -25.45
N PHE A 200 -22.64 12.58 -24.49
CA PHE A 200 -21.25 12.16 -24.42
C PHE A 200 -21.14 10.79 -23.74
N LEU A 201 -20.88 9.74 -24.51
CA LEU A 201 -20.73 8.38 -24.01
C LEU A 201 -19.25 8.02 -23.80
N SER A 202 -18.91 7.43 -22.67
CA SER A 202 -17.56 6.90 -22.42
C SER A 202 -17.59 5.67 -21.51
N LYS A 203 -16.41 5.07 -21.22
CA LYS A 203 -16.32 3.95 -20.26
C LYS A 203 -16.78 4.36 -18.86
N GLU A 204 -16.56 5.62 -18.50
CA GLU A 204 -16.98 6.22 -17.24
C GLU A 204 -18.51 6.28 -17.12
N SER A 205 -19.26 6.19 -18.23
CA SER A 205 -20.72 6.07 -18.20
C SER A 205 -21.16 4.70 -17.68
N ASP A 206 -20.50 3.61 -18.10
CA ASP A 206 -20.75 2.27 -17.54
C ASP A 206 -20.31 2.20 -16.07
N VAL A 207 -19.21 2.88 -15.70
CA VAL A 207 -18.76 2.98 -14.30
C VAL A 207 -19.84 3.62 -13.42
N TYR A 208 -20.48 4.70 -13.89
CA TYR A 208 -21.58 5.32 -13.15
C TYR A 208 -22.72 4.33 -12.92
N SER A 209 -23.17 3.66 -13.98
CA SER A 209 -24.24 2.66 -13.91
C SER A 209 -23.88 1.49 -12.97
N PHE A 210 -22.63 1.05 -12.99
CA PHE A 210 -22.14 0.03 -12.06
C PHE A 210 -22.11 0.53 -10.61
N GLY A 211 -21.73 1.79 -10.36
CA GLY A 211 -21.80 2.41 -9.03
C GLY A 211 -23.23 2.42 -8.47
N VAL A 212 -24.23 2.62 -9.32
CA VAL A 212 -25.64 2.48 -8.92
C VAL A 212 -25.97 1.04 -8.50
N VAL A 213 -25.50 0.04 -9.24
CA VAL A 213 -25.66 -1.39 -8.86
C VAL A 213 -24.99 -1.69 -7.51
N LEU A 214 -23.79 -1.16 -7.26
CA LEU A 214 -23.13 -1.33 -5.95
C LEU A 214 -23.99 -0.77 -4.82
N PHE A 215 -24.61 0.40 -5.01
CA PHE A 215 -25.57 0.93 -4.04
C PHE A 215 -26.78 0.02 -3.86
N GLU A 216 -27.38 -0.49 -4.93
CA GLU A 216 -28.53 -1.40 -4.81
C GLU A 216 -28.19 -2.65 -4.00
N VAL A 217 -27.00 -3.21 -4.21
CA VAL A 217 -26.50 -4.38 -3.50
C VAL A 217 -26.24 -4.10 -2.01
N MET A 218 -25.69 -2.94 -1.67
CA MET A 218 -25.44 -2.55 -0.27
C MET A 218 -26.72 -2.17 0.47
N CYS A 219 -27.60 -1.42 -0.19
CA CYS A 219 -28.82 -0.87 0.41
C CYS A 219 -30.00 -1.86 0.38
N GLY A 220 -29.90 -2.92 -0.43
CA GLY A 220 -30.95 -3.92 -0.62
C GLY A 220 -32.25 -3.34 -1.19
N SER A 221 -32.14 -2.28 -1.99
CA SER A 221 -33.27 -1.59 -2.61
C SER A 221 -32.90 -1.12 -4.00
N LEU A 222 -33.87 -1.11 -4.92
CA LEU A 222 -33.68 -0.62 -6.28
C LEU A 222 -33.47 0.90 -6.29
N CYS A 223 -32.69 1.38 -7.26
CA CYS A 223 -32.29 2.78 -7.37
C CYS A 223 -33.44 3.74 -7.70
N THR A 224 -34.60 3.21 -8.12
CA THR A 224 -35.82 3.97 -8.41
C THR A 224 -36.96 3.46 -7.55
N GLU A 225 -37.63 4.35 -6.84
CA GLU A 225 -38.91 4.07 -6.20
C GLU A 225 -40.05 4.71 -7.00
N TYR A 226 -41.16 3.98 -7.09
CA TYR A 226 -42.44 4.51 -7.59
C TYR A 226 -43.31 4.84 -6.38
N ARG A 227 -43.40 6.14 -6.03
CA ARG A 227 -44.30 6.64 -4.98
C ARG A 227 -45.10 7.82 -5.49
N ASN A 228 -46.40 7.86 -5.20
CA ASN A 228 -47.30 8.96 -5.54
C ASN A 228 -47.22 9.38 -7.02
N ASP A 229 -47.22 8.41 -7.93
CA ASP A 229 -47.11 8.59 -9.39
C ASP A 229 -45.84 9.35 -9.86
N LYS A 230 -44.80 9.40 -9.02
CA LYS A 230 -43.49 9.99 -9.35
C LYS A 230 -42.37 8.97 -9.20
N HIS A 231 -41.55 8.86 -10.25
CA HIS A 231 -40.28 8.17 -10.19
C HIS A 231 -39.27 9.01 -9.42
N THR A 232 -38.81 8.53 -8.28
CA THR A 232 -37.75 9.19 -7.50
C THR A 232 -36.50 8.32 -7.51
N SER A 233 -35.36 8.92 -7.89
CA SER A 233 -34.06 8.24 -7.82
C SER A 233 -33.50 8.33 -6.40
N LEU A 234 -33.17 7.18 -5.81
CA LEU A 234 -32.55 7.07 -4.49
C LEU A 234 -31.04 7.39 -4.51
N VAL A 235 -30.42 7.43 -5.68
CA VAL A 235 -28.96 7.62 -5.83
C VAL A 235 -28.50 8.91 -5.15
N SER A 236 -29.22 10.01 -5.32
CA SER A 236 -28.86 11.29 -4.69
C SER A 236 -28.88 11.23 -3.16
N TRP A 237 -29.84 10.47 -2.60
CA TRP A 237 -29.96 10.26 -1.16
C TRP A 237 -28.86 9.35 -0.62
N TRP A 238 -28.57 8.24 -1.29
CA TRP A 238 -27.47 7.34 -0.91
C TRP A 238 -26.11 8.04 -0.90
N LYS A 239 -25.83 8.84 -1.93
CA LYS A 239 -24.62 9.66 -2.01
C LYS A 239 -24.52 10.64 -0.85
N LYS A 240 -25.61 11.37 -0.56
CA LYS A 240 -25.67 12.28 0.58
C LYS A 240 -25.36 11.56 1.90
N CYS A 241 -25.91 10.37 2.11
CA CYS A 241 -25.61 9.57 3.29
C CYS A 241 -24.13 9.13 3.34
N CYS A 242 -23.51 8.80 2.21
CA CYS A 242 -22.07 8.50 2.16
C CYS A 242 -21.21 9.72 2.53
N ASP A 243 -21.52 10.88 1.96
CA ASP A 243 -20.78 12.13 2.19
C ASP A 243 -20.91 12.59 3.66
N GLU A 244 -22.09 12.42 4.26
CA GLU A 244 -22.36 12.71 5.68
C GLU A 244 -21.88 11.59 6.64
N LYS A 245 -21.31 10.50 6.12
CA LYS A 245 -20.88 9.30 6.89
C LYS A 245 -22.01 8.65 7.71
N LYS A 246 -23.24 8.69 7.18
CA LYS A 246 -24.45 8.10 7.77
C LYS A 246 -24.85 6.81 7.05
N LEU A 247 -23.89 5.90 6.87
CA LEU A 247 -24.12 4.64 6.15
C LEU A 247 -25.14 3.74 6.88
N ASP A 248 -25.17 3.79 8.21
CA ASP A 248 -26.10 3.03 9.05
C ASP A 248 -27.58 3.16 8.69
N GLY A 249 -27.97 4.28 8.07
CA GLY A 249 -29.35 4.57 7.68
C GLY A 249 -29.73 4.11 6.27
N ILE A 250 -28.78 3.57 5.50
CA ILE A 250 -29.03 3.12 4.11
C ILE A 250 -28.68 1.64 3.89
N ILE A 251 -27.85 1.04 4.75
CA ILE A 251 -27.47 -0.38 4.65
C ILE A 251 -28.69 -1.27 4.83
N PHE A 252 -28.76 -2.35 4.05
CA PHE A 252 -29.80 -3.35 4.20
C PHE A 252 -29.75 -3.97 5.61
N GLN A 253 -30.87 -3.86 6.34
CA GLN A 253 -30.93 -4.17 7.78
C GLN A 253 -30.45 -5.60 8.11
N HIS A 254 -30.74 -6.57 7.24
CA HIS A 254 -30.45 -7.98 7.49
C HIS A 254 -28.98 -8.40 7.28
N ILE A 255 -28.18 -7.59 6.60
CA ILE A 255 -26.74 -7.83 6.44
C ILE A 255 -25.89 -6.97 7.39
N LYS A 256 -26.53 -6.04 8.12
CA LYS A 256 -25.83 -5.06 8.95
C LYS A 256 -24.95 -5.68 10.02
N GLU A 257 -25.38 -6.80 10.61
CA GLU A 257 -24.63 -7.53 11.63
C GLU A 257 -23.52 -8.41 11.04
N GLU A 258 -23.61 -8.78 9.77
CA GLU A 258 -22.59 -9.59 9.06
C GLU A 258 -21.43 -8.73 8.55
N ILE A 259 -21.67 -7.45 8.29
CA ILE A 259 -20.73 -6.57 7.59
C ILE A 259 -19.60 -6.10 8.52
N GLU A 260 -18.36 -6.32 8.08
CA GLU A 260 -17.20 -5.70 8.70
C GLU A 260 -17.08 -4.23 8.31
N TRP A 261 -16.78 -3.38 9.30
CA TRP A 261 -16.82 -1.94 9.10
C TRP A 261 -15.81 -1.43 8.07
N ASP A 262 -14.60 -2.00 8.03
CA ASP A 262 -13.59 -1.61 7.04
C ASP A 262 -14.02 -2.03 5.62
N SER A 263 -14.58 -3.24 5.46
CA SER A 263 -15.13 -3.74 4.20
C SER A 263 -16.22 -2.79 3.67
N LEU A 264 -17.12 -2.38 4.55
CA LEU A 264 -18.21 -1.46 4.23
C LEU A 264 -17.72 -0.08 3.83
N ILE A 265 -16.73 0.46 4.54
CA ILE A 265 -16.17 1.78 4.22
C ILE A 265 -15.52 1.75 2.85
N THR A 266 -14.73 0.71 2.54
CA THR A 266 -14.13 0.53 1.22
C THR A 266 -15.21 0.41 0.13
N PHE A 267 -16.19 -0.47 0.33
CA PHE A 267 -17.28 -0.71 -0.62
C PHE A 267 -18.16 0.53 -0.89
N SER A 268 -18.57 1.23 0.18
CA SER A 268 -19.38 2.44 0.06
C SER A 268 -18.61 3.61 -0.55
N THR A 269 -17.30 3.70 -0.27
CA THR A 269 -16.43 4.72 -0.86
C THR A 269 -16.32 4.52 -2.37
N ILE A 270 -16.07 3.29 -2.83
CA ILE A 270 -15.95 3.01 -4.26
C ILE A 270 -17.29 3.21 -4.98
N ALA A 271 -18.42 2.81 -4.38
CA ALA A 271 -19.75 3.07 -4.92
C ALA A 271 -20.05 4.58 -5.08
N ASN A 272 -19.70 5.38 -4.07
CA ASN A 272 -19.88 6.84 -4.11
C ASN A 272 -19.01 7.49 -5.20
N GLN A 273 -17.74 7.08 -5.32
CA GLN A 273 -16.81 7.58 -6.35
C GLN A 273 -17.27 7.23 -7.77
N CYS A 274 -17.78 6.02 -7.99
CA CYS A 274 -18.32 5.60 -9.29
C CYS A 274 -19.47 6.51 -9.75
N THR A 275 -20.30 6.97 -8.81
CA THR A 275 -21.48 7.81 -9.09
C THR A 275 -21.17 9.32 -9.07
N SER A 276 -19.90 9.73 -9.09
CA SER A 276 -19.50 11.14 -9.21
C SER A 276 -20.05 11.79 -10.48
N ARG A 277 -20.43 13.08 -10.39
CA ARG A 277 -20.89 13.81 -11.59
C ARG A 277 -19.72 14.03 -12.56
N GLU A 278 -18.56 14.42 -12.03
CA GLU A 278 -17.34 14.61 -12.80
C GLU A 278 -16.73 13.27 -13.23
N ARG A 279 -16.59 13.03 -14.54
CA ARG A 279 -16.06 11.76 -15.07
C ARG A 279 -14.63 11.47 -14.62
N LYS A 280 -13.80 12.51 -14.52
CA LYS A 280 -12.39 12.41 -14.09
C LYS A 280 -12.21 11.96 -12.64
N GLU A 281 -13.27 12.06 -11.83
CA GLU A 281 -13.28 11.62 -10.44
C GLU A 281 -13.78 10.18 -10.29
N ARG A 282 -14.33 9.60 -11.38
CA ARG A 282 -14.74 8.20 -11.38
C ARG A 282 -13.52 7.31 -11.56
N PRO A 283 -13.41 6.23 -10.78
CA PRO A 283 -12.33 5.26 -10.92
C PRO A 283 -12.48 4.45 -12.21
N THR A 284 -11.38 3.83 -12.63
CA THR A 284 -11.39 2.84 -13.70
C THR A 284 -11.91 1.50 -13.19
N MET A 285 -12.38 0.63 -14.10
CA MET A 285 -12.80 -0.73 -13.71
C MET A 285 -11.65 -1.57 -13.13
N GLU A 286 -10.39 -1.25 -13.40
CA GLU A 286 -9.24 -1.89 -12.73
C GLU A 286 -9.19 -1.51 -11.25
N GLU A 287 -9.19 -0.21 -10.95
CA GLU A 287 -9.22 0.30 -9.57
C GLU A 287 -10.45 -0.20 -8.81
N ILE A 288 -11.61 -0.27 -9.46
CA ILE A 288 -12.83 -0.83 -8.85
C ILE A 288 -12.65 -2.31 -8.49
N VAL A 289 -12.03 -3.11 -9.36
CA VAL A 289 -11.76 -4.53 -9.07
C VAL A 289 -10.80 -4.67 -7.89
N GLU A 290 -9.74 -3.83 -7.84
CA GLU A 290 -8.79 -3.82 -6.73
C GLU A 290 -9.47 -3.44 -5.39
N GLU A 291 -10.26 -2.38 -5.37
CA GLU A 291 -10.96 -1.92 -4.15
C GLU A 291 -12.04 -2.91 -3.69
N LEU A 292 -12.77 -3.55 -4.62
CA LEU A 292 -13.72 -4.61 -4.28
C LEU A 292 -13.02 -5.88 -3.75
N GLN A 293 -11.85 -6.20 -4.30
CA GLN A 293 -11.00 -7.29 -3.79
C GLN A 293 -10.52 -6.98 -2.36
N ILE A 294 -10.08 -5.75 -2.10
CA ILE A 294 -9.72 -5.29 -0.75
C ILE A 294 -10.92 -5.36 0.20
N ALA A 295 -12.11 -4.92 -0.22
CA ALA A 295 -13.31 -5.00 0.60
C ALA A 295 -13.70 -6.47 0.92
N HIS A 296 -13.55 -7.37 -0.06
CA HIS A 296 -13.75 -8.81 0.11
C HIS A 296 -12.71 -9.41 1.06
N GLU A 297 -11.45 -9.01 0.97
CA GLU A 297 -10.40 -9.44 1.90
C GLU A 297 -10.63 -8.91 3.31
N GLN A 298 -11.00 -7.63 3.49
CA GLN A 298 -11.33 -7.05 4.80
C GLN A 298 -12.48 -7.77 5.50
N GLN A 299 -13.43 -8.29 4.72
CA GLN A 299 -14.51 -9.14 5.23
C GLN A 299 -13.98 -10.51 5.70
N ASN A 300 -13.01 -11.09 4.99
CA ASN A 300 -12.46 -12.42 5.27
C ASN A 300 -11.31 -12.42 6.31
N ILE A 301 -10.52 -11.35 6.39
CA ILE A 301 -9.46 -11.14 7.41
C ILE A 301 -10.06 -11.12 8.83
N ASN A 302 -11.35 -10.84 8.94
CA ASN A 302 -12.12 -10.90 10.19
C ASN A 302 -12.96 -12.17 10.36
N SER A 303 -12.88 -13.15 9.44
CA SER A 303 -13.39 -14.49 9.75
C SER A 303 -12.60 -15.01 10.96
N ASN A 304 -13.28 -15.23 12.08
CA ASN A 304 -12.70 -15.46 13.41
C ASN A 304 -11.79 -16.70 13.54
N VAL A 305 -11.50 -17.41 12.44
CA VAL A 305 -10.80 -18.69 12.42
C VAL A 305 -9.36 -18.58 12.97
N PRO A 306 -8.51 -17.62 12.54
CA PRO A 306 -7.16 -17.54 13.10
C PRO A 306 -7.13 -17.08 14.55
N LEU A 307 -8.07 -16.22 14.97
CA LEU A 307 -8.14 -15.69 16.34
C LEU A 307 -8.57 -16.77 17.35
N ILE A 308 -9.56 -17.59 16.98
CA ILE A 308 -10.03 -18.70 17.80
C ILE A 308 -8.95 -19.77 17.91
N GLU A 309 -8.33 -20.17 16.79
CA GLU A 309 -7.24 -21.15 16.80
C GLU A 309 -6.07 -20.70 17.69
N MET A 310 -5.69 -19.42 17.61
CA MET A 310 -4.65 -18.87 18.48
C MET A 310 -5.06 -18.88 19.96
N SER A 311 -6.35 -18.66 20.26
CA SER A 311 -6.85 -18.69 21.64
C SER A 311 -6.86 -20.08 22.25
N GLU A 312 -7.17 -21.12 21.46
CA GLU A 312 -7.17 -22.52 21.87
C GLU A 312 -5.75 -23.03 22.17
N ARG A 313 -4.75 -22.50 21.46
CA ARG A 313 -3.33 -22.85 21.62
C ARG A 313 -2.60 -22.00 22.67
N ALA A 314 -3.28 -21.04 23.29
CA ALA A 314 -2.67 -20.08 24.19
C ALA A 314 -2.20 -20.71 25.50
N VAL A 315 -1.04 -20.28 25.98
CA VAL A 315 -0.46 -20.71 27.25
C VAL A 315 -0.05 -19.48 28.08
N PRO A 316 -0.65 -19.23 29.26
CA PRO A 316 -1.78 -19.97 29.84
C PRO A 316 -3.06 -19.79 29.00
N PRO A 317 -4.06 -20.69 29.15
CA PRO A 317 -5.35 -20.58 28.46
C PRO A 317 -6.00 -19.22 28.69
N LEU A 318 -6.55 -18.63 27.62
CA LEU A 318 -7.21 -17.33 27.69
C LEU A 318 -8.66 -17.49 28.16
N SER A 319 -9.08 -16.62 29.08
CA SER A 319 -10.48 -16.45 29.44
C SER A 319 -10.99 -15.15 28.84
N TYR A 320 -12.02 -15.23 28.00
CA TYR A 320 -12.67 -14.07 27.40
C TYR A 320 -14.17 -14.36 27.18
N THR A 321 -14.97 -13.30 27.20
CA THR A 321 -16.43 -13.34 27.08
C THR A 321 -16.94 -12.67 25.82
N SER A 322 -16.06 -11.96 25.09
CA SER A 322 -16.38 -11.29 23.83
C SER A 322 -15.17 -11.24 22.88
N GLN A 323 -15.42 -11.13 21.58
CA GLN A 323 -14.37 -10.98 20.57
C GLN A 323 -13.53 -9.72 20.78
N LYS A 324 -14.14 -8.62 21.27
CA LYS A 324 -13.44 -7.38 21.59
C LYS A 324 -12.42 -7.59 22.72
N GLU A 325 -12.77 -8.42 23.70
CA GLU A 325 -11.87 -8.82 24.78
C GLU A 325 -10.73 -9.70 24.26
N LEU A 326 -11.02 -10.67 23.39
CA LEU A 326 -10.00 -11.50 22.74
C LEU A 326 -9.00 -10.67 21.92
N ILE A 327 -9.47 -9.75 21.07
CA ILE A 327 -8.59 -8.84 20.30
C ILE A 327 -7.75 -7.97 21.24
N SER A 328 -8.33 -7.51 22.36
CA SER A 328 -7.59 -6.74 23.36
C SER A 328 -6.47 -7.57 24.00
N LEU A 329 -6.73 -8.84 24.33
CA LEU A 329 -5.72 -9.77 24.86
C LEU A 329 -4.62 -10.03 23.82
N LEU A 330 -4.99 -10.35 22.59
CA LEU A 330 -4.05 -10.58 21.49
C LEU A 330 -3.18 -9.35 21.18
N SER A 331 -3.72 -8.14 21.34
CA SER A 331 -2.95 -6.90 21.13
C SER A 331 -1.87 -6.65 22.19
N LYS A 332 -1.95 -7.33 23.34
CA LYS A 332 -0.89 -7.34 24.37
C LYS A 332 0.19 -8.38 24.07
N GLY A 333 -0.15 -9.37 23.24
CA GLY A 333 0.70 -10.49 22.87
C GLY A 333 0.52 -11.69 23.80
N ILE A 334 0.47 -12.87 23.22
CA ILE A 334 0.24 -14.14 23.92
C ILE A 334 1.30 -15.16 23.53
N LEU A 335 1.54 -16.13 24.39
CA LEU A 335 2.33 -17.31 24.07
C LEU A 335 1.41 -18.42 23.56
N VAL A 336 1.83 -19.13 22.52
CA VAL A 336 1.10 -20.25 21.92
C VAL A 336 2.04 -21.43 21.66
N ASP A 337 1.48 -22.59 21.33
CA ASP A 337 2.22 -23.83 21.03
C ASP A 337 3.24 -24.17 22.14
N GLU A 338 2.74 -24.44 23.36
CA GLU A 338 3.55 -24.77 24.56
C GLU A 338 4.53 -23.66 24.99
N GLY A 339 4.26 -22.41 24.58
CA GLY A 339 5.13 -21.27 24.88
C GLY A 339 6.36 -21.16 23.98
N LYS A 340 6.38 -21.87 22.85
CA LYS A 340 7.47 -21.82 21.86
C LYS A 340 7.33 -20.65 20.89
N ARG A 341 6.12 -20.08 20.78
CA ARG A 341 5.79 -18.97 19.87
C ARG A 341 5.10 -17.86 20.64
N TRP A 342 5.39 -16.63 20.26
CA TRP A 342 4.70 -15.45 20.74
C TRP A 342 3.99 -14.76 19.58
N VAL A 343 2.71 -14.47 19.74
CA VAL A 343 1.90 -13.85 18.68
C VAL A 343 1.20 -12.61 19.22
N THR A 344 1.18 -11.53 18.44
CA THR A 344 0.38 -10.34 18.76
C THR A 344 -0.28 -9.78 17.52
N ILE A 345 -1.32 -8.97 17.71
CA ILE A 345 -2.04 -8.31 16.62
C ILE A 345 -1.84 -6.80 16.67
N ASN A 346 -1.54 -6.19 15.53
CA ASN A 346 -1.37 -4.74 15.44
C ASN A 346 -2.72 -4.00 15.22
N LYS A 347 -2.66 -2.66 15.15
CA LYS A 347 -3.85 -1.82 14.94
C LYS A 347 -4.58 -2.08 13.61
N ASN A 348 -3.87 -2.62 12.62
CA ASN A 348 -4.42 -2.98 11.32
C ASN A 348 -4.88 -4.45 11.29
N LYS A 349 -5.03 -5.09 12.45
CA LYS A 349 -5.37 -6.51 12.60
C LYS A 349 -4.39 -7.49 11.94
N GLN A 350 -3.15 -7.06 11.70
CA GLN A 350 -2.11 -7.93 11.13
C GLN A 350 -1.33 -8.60 12.24
N PHE A 351 -1.02 -9.88 12.05
CA PHE A 351 -0.32 -10.68 13.03
C PHE A 351 1.19 -10.43 12.99
N HIS A 352 1.78 -10.35 14.18
CA HIS A 352 3.20 -10.45 14.42
C HIS A 352 3.45 -11.81 15.04
N GLU A 353 4.41 -12.56 14.51
CA GLU A 353 4.77 -13.87 15.03
C GLU A 353 6.24 -13.87 15.42
N MET A 354 6.57 -14.42 16.58
CA MET A 354 7.94 -14.63 17.02
C MET A 354 8.14 -16.07 17.43
N ILE A 355 9.16 -16.72 16.89
CA ILE A 355 9.50 -18.11 17.17
C ILE A 355 10.72 -18.11 18.09
N SER A 356 10.61 -18.81 19.22
CA SER A 356 11.67 -18.86 20.23
C SER A 356 12.96 -19.48 19.69
N ALA A 357 14.10 -19.00 20.19
CA ALA A 357 15.40 -19.56 19.87
C ALA A 357 15.51 -21.08 20.17
N ALA A 358 14.73 -21.59 21.14
CA ALA A 358 14.68 -23.01 21.47
C ALA A 358 14.07 -23.88 20.39
N GLU A 359 13.10 -23.31 19.67
CA GLU A 359 12.42 -24.02 18.60
C GLU A 359 13.19 -23.93 17.29
N CYS A 360 13.88 -22.82 17.02
CA CYS A 360 14.41 -22.54 15.69
C CYS A 360 15.93 -22.63 15.53
N ILE A 361 16.73 -22.71 16.60
CA ILE A 361 18.20 -22.74 16.49
C ILE A 361 18.72 -24.17 16.53
N HIS A 362 19.56 -24.51 15.55
CA HIS A 362 20.22 -25.81 15.45
C HIS A 362 21.73 -25.65 15.23
N GLY A 363 22.52 -26.45 15.96
CA GLY A 363 23.99 -26.48 15.87
C GLY A 363 24.68 -25.28 16.55
N GLY A 364 25.81 -25.55 17.23
CA GLY A 364 26.56 -24.54 18.01
C GLY A 364 26.71 -24.93 19.49
N ARG A 365 27.58 -24.26 20.24
CA ARG A 365 27.69 -24.45 21.70
C ARG A 365 26.82 -23.42 22.41
N PHE A 366 25.65 -23.85 22.87
CA PHE A 366 24.76 -22.98 23.62
C PHE A 366 24.41 -23.53 24.99
N ILE A 367 24.15 -22.63 25.94
CA ILE A 367 23.57 -22.97 27.25
C ILE A 367 22.21 -22.32 27.35
N CYS A 368 21.19 -23.11 27.70
CA CYS A 368 19.85 -22.62 27.97
C CYS A 368 19.80 -22.02 29.38
N ARG A 369 19.29 -20.79 29.52
CA ARG A 369 18.98 -20.16 30.82
C ARG A 369 17.62 -19.48 30.76
N SER A 370 16.99 -19.29 31.91
CA SER A 370 15.85 -18.38 32.05
C SER A 370 16.35 -16.94 32.26
N ASP A 371 15.64 -15.97 31.69
CA ASP A 371 15.86 -14.53 31.90
C ASP A 371 14.49 -13.90 32.14
N ASP A 372 14.33 -13.25 33.30
CA ASP A 372 13.05 -12.67 33.77
C ASP A 372 12.50 -11.58 32.83
N TYR A 373 13.31 -11.08 31.90
CA TYR A 373 12.92 -10.09 30.91
C TYR A 373 12.67 -10.67 29.51
N SER A 374 12.71 -11.99 29.34
CA SER A 374 12.35 -12.65 28.08
C SER A 374 10.85 -13.01 28.02
N ARG A 375 10.30 -13.01 26.80
CA ARG A 375 8.97 -13.58 26.51
C ARG A 375 8.93 -15.10 26.66
N PHE A 376 10.07 -15.77 26.50
CA PHE A 376 10.18 -17.22 26.49
C PHE A 376 10.87 -17.71 27.78
N SER A 377 10.48 -18.90 28.25
CA SER A 377 11.05 -19.53 29.44
C SER A 377 12.53 -19.90 29.27
N ASN A 378 12.95 -20.13 28.03
CA ASN A 378 14.26 -20.63 27.66
C ASN A 378 14.90 -19.69 26.62
N ILE A 379 16.03 -19.08 26.99
CA ILE A 379 16.87 -18.31 26.07
C ILE A 379 18.25 -18.94 25.95
N PHE A 380 18.90 -18.78 24.79
CA PHE A 380 20.23 -19.35 24.56
C PHE A 380 21.33 -18.33 24.80
N ILE A 381 22.36 -18.76 25.52
CA ILE A 381 23.63 -18.07 25.62
C ILE A 381 24.58 -18.66 24.59
N SER A 382 24.98 -17.86 23.61
CA SER A 382 25.93 -18.26 22.56
C SER A 382 27.37 -18.18 23.07
N PHE A 383 28.13 -19.26 22.87
CA PHE A 383 29.59 -19.30 23.10
C PHE A 383 30.32 -19.42 21.77
N SER A 384 30.77 -18.29 21.24
CA SER A 384 31.69 -18.17 20.09
C SER A 384 31.54 -19.23 18.99
N SER A 385 30.34 -19.40 18.43
CA SER A 385 30.13 -20.34 17.32
C SER A 385 29.09 -19.84 16.33
N ASP A 386 29.32 -20.19 15.06
CA ASP A 386 28.36 -20.11 13.97
C ASP A 386 27.15 -21.00 14.27
N PHE A 387 25.98 -20.61 13.76
CA PHE A 387 24.74 -21.34 14.02
C PHE A 387 23.77 -21.25 12.84
N LYS A 388 22.85 -22.21 12.77
CA LYS A 388 21.79 -22.22 11.77
C LYS A 388 20.44 -22.03 12.45
N VAL A 389 19.53 -21.40 11.71
CA VAL A 389 18.16 -21.15 12.14
C VAL A 389 17.20 -21.69 11.10
N GLU A 390 16.28 -22.53 11.55
CA GLU A 390 15.19 -23.07 10.74
C GLU A 390 13.87 -22.61 11.36
N VAL A 391 13.10 -21.83 10.61
CA VAL A 391 11.85 -21.23 11.08
C VAL A 391 10.71 -21.60 10.16
N ARG A 392 9.60 -22.07 10.76
CA ARG A 392 8.34 -22.32 10.06
C ARG A 392 7.21 -21.48 10.66
N THR A 393 6.75 -20.48 9.93
CA THR A 393 5.66 -19.58 10.36
C THR A 393 4.32 -20.29 10.30
N ARG A 394 3.34 -19.78 11.07
CA ARG A 394 1.98 -20.33 11.11
C ARG A 394 0.88 -19.28 11.11
N PHE A 395 1.18 -18.05 11.49
CA PHE A 395 0.16 -17.05 11.75
C PHE A 395 0.32 -15.78 10.92
N LEU A 396 1.12 -15.82 9.83
CA LEU A 396 1.34 -14.62 9.03
C LEU A 396 0.09 -14.24 8.24
N SER A 397 -0.25 -12.96 8.24
CA SER A 397 -1.34 -12.43 7.43
C SER A 397 -0.98 -12.54 5.93
N PRO A 398 -1.88 -13.06 5.08
CA PRO A 398 -1.64 -13.11 3.64
C PRO A 398 -1.66 -11.70 3.04
N HIS A 399 -0.93 -11.53 1.94
CA HIS A 399 -0.70 -10.29 1.19
C HIS A 399 -0.09 -9.14 2.00
N VAL A 400 0.53 -9.44 3.14
CA VAL A 400 1.24 -8.46 3.97
C VAL A 400 2.74 -8.60 3.76
N ALA A 401 3.42 -7.47 3.56
CA ALA A 401 4.87 -7.43 3.56
C ALA A 401 5.39 -7.60 4.99
N TYR A 402 6.31 -8.53 5.22
CA TYR A 402 6.93 -8.84 6.51
C TYR A 402 8.44 -8.56 6.50
N THR A 403 8.98 -8.21 7.67
CA THR A 403 10.43 -8.27 7.95
C THR A 403 10.75 -9.51 8.78
N ILE A 404 11.86 -10.18 8.46
CA ILE A 404 12.46 -11.24 9.28
C ILE A 404 13.51 -10.57 10.17
N ASN A 405 13.41 -10.72 11.49
CA ASN A 405 14.28 -10.03 12.43
C ASN A 405 14.88 -10.98 13.48
N LEU A 406 16.19 -10.88 13.74
CA LEU A 406 16.86 -11.56 14.84
C LEU A 406 16.73 -10.73 16.12
N VAL A 407 16.24 -11.33 17.22
CA VAL A 407 16.08 -10.65 18.52
C VAL A 407 17.05 -11.21 19.55
N PHE A 408 17.87 -10.34 20.15
CA PHE A 408 18.96 -10.73 21.04
C PHE A 408 19.31 -9.65 22.09
N LYS A 409 20.07 -9.97 23.14
CA LYS A 409 20.70 -9.00 24.05
C LYS A 409 22.20 -8.98 23.87
N HIS A 410 22.79 -7.82 24.10
CA HIS A 410 24.22 -7.60 24.10
C HIS A 410 24.58 -6.54 25.14
N GLU A 411 25.65 -6.75 25.91
CA GLU A 411 26.21 -5.73 26.82
C GLU A 411 26.88 -4.61 25.99
N ILE A 412 26.18 -3.53 25.64
CA ILE A 412 26.80 -2.30 25.09
C ILE A 412 26.26 -1.06 25.81
N ASN A 413 27.19 -0.13 26.09
CA ASN A 413 26.99 1.18 26.70
C ASN A 413 25.89 2.00 26.00
N LYS A 414 25.21 2.85 26.78
CA LYS A 414 23.93 3.54 26.51
C LYS A 414 23.80 4.32 25.18
N HIS A 415 24.81 4.42 24.30
CA HIS A 415 24.80 5.25 23.10
C HIS A 415 25.36 4.52 21.85
N GLY A 416 24.46 3.99 20.99
CA GLY A 416 24.77 3.52 19.63
C GLY A 416 24.88 1.99 19.49
N ILE A 417 23.91 1.39 18.81
CA ILE A 417 23.63 -0.06 18.81
C ILE A 417 24.11 -0.67 17.48
N TYR A 418 25.27 -1.34 17.49
CA TYR A 418 25.72 -2.09 16.32
C TYR A 418 26.41 -3.37 16.74
N VAL A 419 25.98 -4.50 16.17
CA VAL A 419 26.56 -5.82 16.41
C VAL A 419 26.79 -6.48 15.04
N PRO A 420 28.04 -6.48 14.53
CA PRO A 420 28.36 -7.05 13.23
C PRO A 420 28.27 -8.58 13.30
N PHE A 421 27.57 -9.16 12.33
CA PHE A 421 27.54 -10.58 12.03
C PHE A 421 27.18 -10.77 10.55
N LEU A 422 27.52 -11.93 10.00
CA LEU A 422 27.16 -12.31 8.65
C LEU A 422 25.94 -13.23 8.68
N TYR A 423 25.06 -13.10 7.70
CA TYR A 423 23.92 -13.99 7.54
C TYR A 423 23.63 -14.27 6.06
N LYS A 424 23.06 -15.42 5.76
CA LYS A 424 22.52 -15.74 4.43
C LYS A 424 21.38 -16.73 4.52
N LEU A 425 20.50 -16.76 3.52
CA LEU A 425 19.60 -17.88 3.29
C LEU A 425 20.41 -19.07 2.77
N GLU A 426 20.00 -20.28 3.08
CA GLU A 426 20.68 -21.50 2.61
C GLU A 426 20.81 -21.56 1.08
N GLU A 427 19.82 -21.01 0.38
CA GLU A 427 19.77 -20.91 -1.09
C GLU A 427 20.69 -19.81 -1.68
N GLU A 428 21.21 -18.91 -0.84
CA GLU A 428 22.06 -17.80 -1.29
C GLU A 428 23.56 -18.20 -1.34
N THR A 429 24.26 -17.66 -2.34
CA THR A 429 25.69 -17.88 -2.56
C THR A 429 26.58 -16.93 -1.76
N HIS A 430 26.09 -15.74 -1.41
CA HIS A 430 26.86 -14.68 -0.75
C HIS A 430 26.28 -14.33 0.63
N TYR A 431 27.17 -13.98 1.57
CA TYR A 431 26.74 -13.51 2.90
C TYR A 431 26.41 -12.02 2.89
N SER A 432 25.27 -11.69 3.48
CA SER A 432 24.91 -10.33 3.86
C SER A 432 25.52 -9.97 5.21
N LYS A 433 25.95 -8.72 5.39
CA LYS A 433 26.40 -8.19 6.68
C LYS A 433 25.20 -7.65 7.47
N SER A 434 25.18 -7.80 8.79
CA SER A 434 24.25 -7.07 9.65
C SER A 434 24.67 -5.60 9.68
N HIS A 435 23.73 -4.69 9.44
CA HIS A 435 24.02 -3.26 9.33
C HIS A 435 23.38 -2.47 10.48
N ALA A 436 22.15 -2.78 10.90
CA ALA A 436 21.45 -1.99 11.90
C ALA A 436 20.74 -2.86 12.93
N VAL A 437 20.78 -2.42 14.18
CA VAL A 437 20.12 -3.09 15.29
C VAL A 437 19.28 -2.06 16.05
N GLN A 438 17.99 -2.32 16.19
CA GLN A 438 17.04 -1.48 16.90
C GLN A 438 16.95 -1.90 18.37
N LEU A 439 17.09 -0.95 19.30
CA LEU A 439 16.75 -1.17 20.71
C LEU A 439 15.23 -1.08 20.86
N ARG A 440 14.64 -2.18 21.32
CA ARG A 440 13.24 -2.28 21.68
C ARG A 440 13.01 -1.67 23.07
N LYS A 441 11.75 -1.34 23.36
CA LYS A 441 11.37 -0.77 24.67
C LYS A 441 11.59 -1.73 25.84
N ASP A 442 11.59 -3.03 25.56
CA ASP A 442 11.83 -4.12 26.52
C ASP A 442 13.32 -4.38 26.77
N GLY A 443 14.22 -3.57 26.19
CA GLY A 443 15.67 -3.70 26.35
C GLY A 443 16.33 -4.70 25.41
N TRP A 444 15.57 -5.42 24.58
CA TRP A 444 16.11 -6.33 23.58
C TRP A 444 16.55 -5.58 22.31
N LEU A 445 17.53 -6.15 21.63
CA LEU A 445 18.03 -5.69 20.35
C LEU A 445 17.39 -6.47 19.21
N MET A 446 17.08 -5.80 18.10
CA MET A 446 16.43 -6.39 16.92
C MET A 446 17.23 -6.04 15.67
N ALA A 447 17.73 -7.04 14.94
CA ALA A 447 18.37 -6.85 13.64
C ALA A 447 17.45 -7.32 12.51
N GLU A 448 17.12 -6.44 11.57
CA GLU A 448 16.35 -6.78 10.36
C GLU A 448 17.27 -7.53 9.37
N LEU A 449 16.84 -8.71 8.93
CA LEU A 449 17.60 -9.61 8.04
C LEU A 449 17.06 -9.58 6.61
N TYR A 450 15.75 -9.83 6.44
CA TYR A 450 15.12 -9.94 5.13
C TYR A 450 13.74 -9.27 5.11
N ARG A 451 13.25 -8.95 3.91
CA ARG A 451 11.86 -8.56 3.64
C ARG A 451 11.23 -9.51 2.64
N PHE A 452 9.94 -9.82 2.79
CA PHE A 452 9.19 -10.63 1.83
C PHE A 452 7.69 -10.31 1.89
N THR A 453 6.95 -10.64 0.85
CA THR A 453 5.48 -10.58 0.85
C THR A 453 4.93 -11.95 1.21
N SER A 454 4.16 -12.02 2.29
CA SER A 454 3.45 -13.25 2.64
C SER A 454 2.26 -13.42 1.70
N TYR A 455 2.05 -14.61 1.13
CA TYR A 455 0.85 -14.93 0.33
C TYR A 455 -0.05 -16.00 0.98
N ARG A 456 0.43 -16.59 2.07
CA ARG A 456 -0.20 -17.67 2.84
C ARG A 456 0.31 -17.62 4.29
N GLU A 457 -0.28 -18.37 5.20
CA GLU A 457 0.11 -18.30 6.62
C GLU A 457 1.48 -18.95 6.89
N GLU A 458 1.78 -20.05 6.18
CA GLU A 458 2.97 -20.86 6.41
C GLU A 458 4.10 -20.57 5.41
N HIS A 459 5.28 -20.27 5.96
CA HIS A 459 6.52 -20.12 5.24
C HIS A 459 7.64 -20.82 6.01
N GLU A 460 8.62 -21.37 5.29
CA GLU A 460 9.81 -22.00 5.85
C GLU A 460 11.04 -21.22 5.41
N PHE A 461 11.92 -20.86 6.34
CA PHE A 461 13.20 -20.21 6.05
C PHE A 461 14.34 -20.88 6.79
N LYS A 462 15.47 -21.06 6.09
CA LYS A 462 16.73 -21.59 6.63
C LYS A 462 17.81 -20.54 6.50
N ILE A 463 18.29 -20.03 7.63
CA ILE A 463 19.23 -18.90 7.70
C ILE A 463 20.49 -19.35 8.44
N GLU A 464 21.64 -19.12 7.81
CA GLU A 464 22.95 -19.37 8.40
C GLU A 464 23.55 -18.08 8.95
N PHE A 465 24.15 -18.12 10.14
CA PHE A 465 24.81 -16.99 10.77
C PHE A 465 26.29 -17.29 11.01
N LEU A 466 27.18 -16.41 10.54
CA LEU A 466 28.62 -16.48 10.81
C LEU A 466 29.12 -15.24 11.57
N GLN A 467 30.27 -15.40 12.23
CA GLN A 467 31.02 -14.29 12.83
C GLN A 467 30.23 -13.44 13.81
N PHE A 468 29.23 -14.03 14.48
CA PHE A 468 28.53 -13.34 15.55
C PHE A 468 29.54 -12.92 16.65
N ALA A 469 30.69 -13.57 16.79
CA ALA A 469 31.51 -13.59 18.00
C ALA A 469 32.54 -12.45 18.29
N ILE A 470 32.47 -11.24 17.73
CA ILE A 470 33.71 -10.42 17.72
C ILE A 470 34.13 -9.72 19.05
N THR A 471 33.30 -9.44 20.08
CA THR A 471 33.84 -8.66 21.26
C THR A 471 33.22 -8.79 22.67
N SER A 472 32.28 -9.69 23.01
CA SER A 472 31.66 -9.67 24.37
C SER A 472 31.29 -11.03 24.95
N ARG A 473 31.30 -11.14 26.30
CA ARG A 473 31.22 -12.40 27.06
C ARG A 473 29.81 -12.98 27.26
N TRP A 474 28.74 -12.22 26.99
CA TRP A 474 27.36 -12.69 27.25
C TRP A 474 26.38 -12.16 26.22
N ARG A 475 25.69 -13.07 25.52
CA ARG A 475 24.65 -12.73 24.54
C ARG A 475 23.50 -13.69 24.67
N HIS A 476 22.32 -13.13 24.82
CA HIS A 476 21.08 -13.90 24.92
C HIS A 476 20.37 -13.83 23.57
N LEU A 477 19.98 -14.96 23.00
CA LEU A 477 19.12 -15.02 21.82
C LEU A 477 17.68 -15.32 22.27
N GLU A 478 16.74 -14.46 21.91
CA GLU A 478 15.32 -14.66 22.22
C GLU A 478 14.62 -15.44 21.11
N GLY A 479 14.92 -15.14 19.84
CA GLY A 479 14.34 -15.84 18.70
C GLY A 479 14.32 -15.03 17.41
N ILE A 480 13.47 -15.47 16.47
CA ILE A 480 13.21 -14.79 15.19
C ILE A 480 11.80 -14.20 15.20
N GLU A 481 11.70 -12.90 14.91
CA GLU A 481 10.44 -12.16 14.86
C GLU A 481 10.08 -11.79 13.41
N PHE A 482 8.85 -12.10 13.03
CA PHE A 482 8.19 -11.72 11.79
C PHE A 482 7.25 -10.55 12.06
N ARG A 483 7.58 -9.39 11.48
CA ARG A 483 6.83 -8.15 11.73
C ARG A 483 6.25 -7.56 10.43
N PRO A 484 4.94 -7.24 10.38
CA PRO A 484 4.35 -6.50 9.29
C PRO A 484 5.08 -5.17 9.02
N VAL A 485 5.32 -4.87 7.75
CA VAL A 485 5.83 -3.59 7.30
C VAL A 485 4.70 -2.58 7.38
N GLU A 486 4.71 -1.77 8.43
CA GLU A 486 3.82 -0.62 8.54
C GLU A 486 4.09 0.33 7.37
N HIS A 487 3.14 0.39 6.43
CA HIS A 487 3.14 1.41 5.39
C HIS A 487 2.93 2.73 6.10
N GLY A 488 3.98 3.53 6.18
CA GLY A 488 3.87 4.88 6.69
C GLY A 488 2.75 5.55 5.90
N LYS A 489 1.64 5.88 6.57
CA LYS A 489 0.56 6.68 6.00
C LYS A 489 1.24 7.76 5.15
N HIS A 490 1.02 7.72 3.84
CA HIS A 490 1.25 8.91 3.04
C HIS A 490 0.54 10.01 3.81
N MET A 491 1.33 10.94 4.35
CA MET A 491 0.79 12.22 4.77
C MET A 491 0.11 12.75 3.53
N ARG A 492 -1.21 12.56 3.44
CA ARG A 492 -2.06 13.37 2.57
C ARG A 492 -1.60 14.79 2.84
N ARG A 493 -1.02 15.40 1.82
CA ARG A 493 -0.76 16.83 1.81
C ARG A 493 -2.10 17.48 2.12
N ARG A 494 -2.27 17.94 3.37
CA ARG A 494 -3.22 19.00 3.65
C ARG A 494 -2.63 20.23 2.98
N SER A 495 -3.15 20.56 1.79
CA SER A 495 -3.16 21.92 1.29
C SER A 495 -4.06 22.72 2.25
N GLY A 496 -3.42 23.51 3.09
CA GLY A 496 -4.10 24.30 4.11
C GLY A 496 -3.06 24.96 4.98
N LEU A 497 -2.33 25.92 4.40
CA LEU A 497 -1.42 26.78 5.14
C LEU A 497 -1.29 28.12 4.43
N ASP A 498 -2.38 28.89 4.42
CA ASP A 498 -2.37 30.28 3.94
C ASP A 498 -3.04 31.27 4.91
N THR A 499 -3.20 30.91 6.20
CA THR A 499 -3.82 31.84 7.19
C THR A 499 -3.13 31.96 8.54
N GLU A 500 -2.00 31.29 8.78
CA GLU A 500 -1.23 31.40 10.04
C GLU A 500 0.14 32.09 9.88
N LEU A 501 0.55 32.44 8.67
CA LEU A 501 1.90 32.93 8.39
C LEU A 501 2.10 34.42 8.72
N GLU A 502 1.03 35.18 8.90
CA GLU A 502 1.09 36.65 9.02
C GLU A 502 1.41 37.16 10.43
N GLN A 503 1.26 36.34 11.48
CA GLN A 503 1.46 36.77 12.88
C GLN A 503 2.84 36.44 13.48
N LYS A 504 3.71 35.67 12.81
CA LYS A 504 4.97 35.14 13.39
C LYS A 504 6.29 35.71 12.85
N MET A 505 6.26 36.68 11.93
CA MET A 505 7.48 37.36 11.46
C MET A 505 7.85 38.51 12.39
N THR A 506 8.57 38.23 13.47
CA THR A 506 9.17 39.25 14.37
C THR A 506 10.49 39.82 13.81
N LEU A 507 10.93 40.97 14.36
CA LEU A 507 12.09 41.77 13.93
C LEU A 507 13.42 41.01 13.80
N ASP A 508 13.64 39.93 14.57
CA ASP A 508 14.91 39.19 14.64
C ASP A 508 15.44 38.64 13.30
N TYR A 509 14.56 38.36 12.33
CA TYR A 509 14.97 37.78 11.04
C TYR A 509 15.45 38.81 10.03
N MET A 510 15.12 40.09 10.22
CA MET A 510 15.64 41.18 9.39
C MET A 510 17.13 41.42 9.67
N ASP A 511 17.56 41.22 10.92
CA ASP A 511 18.98 41.33 11.30
C ASP A 511 19.83 40.19 10.73
N LEU A 512 19.25 39.00 10.52
CA LEU A 512 19.96 37.91 9.84
C LEU A 512 20.31 38.25 8.39
N ILE A 513 19.46 39.00 7.69
CA ILE A 513 19.69 39.36 6.29
C ILE A 513 20.76 40.43 6.16
N LYS A 514 20.90 41.32 7.16
CA LYS A 514 22.02 42.28 7.21
C LYS A 514 23.38 41.59 7.28
N LEU A 515 23.43 40.34 7.75
CA LEU A 515 24.65 39.53 7.81
C LEU A 515 24.94 38.78 6.50
N SER A 516 24.05 38.86 5.50
CA SER A 516 24.20 38.21 4.19
C SER A 516 25.41 38.76 3.43
N LYS A 517 26.18 37.87 2.81
CA LYS A 517 27.23 38.24 1.84
C LYS A 517 26.66 38.78 0.53
N ASP A 518 25.47 38.31 0.15
CA ASP A 518 24.82 38.66 -1.12
C ASP A 518 23.81 39.80 -0.93
N ASN A 519 23.70 40.69 -1.91
CA ASN A 519 22.62 41.68 -2.02
C ASN A 519 21.30 40.97 -2.35
N LEU A 520 20.66 40.39 -1.34
CA LEU A 520 19.38 39.71 -1.47
C LEU A 520 18.27 40.74 -1.70
N GLN A 521 17.54 40.63 -2.81
CA GLN A 521 16.37 41.44 -3.10
C GLN A 521 15.09 40.59 -3.01
N TRP A 522 14.02 41.19 -2.50
CA TRP A 522 12.69 40.58 -2.45
C TRP A 522 11.62 41.67 -2.55
N THR A 523 10.47 41.31 -3.12
CA THR A 523 9.36 42.25 -3.33
C THR A 523 8.17 41.93 -2.42
N THR A 524 8.04 40.69 -1.94
CA THR A 524 6.97 40.28 -1.04
C THR A 524 7.47 39.56 0.22
N LYS A 525 6.65 39.51 1.28
CA LYS A 525 6.93 38.70 2.49
C LYS A 525 7.01 37.20 2.18
N LYS A 526 6.29 36.74 1.15
CA LYS A 526 6.32 35.36 0.68
C LYS A 526 7.67 35.03 0.03
N ASP A 527 8.22 35.96 -0.75
CA ASP A 527 9.55 35.84 -1.34
C ASP A 527 10.63 35.85 -0.24
N LEU A 528 10.48 36.72 0.76
CA LEU A 528 11.34 36.77 1.93
C LEU A 528 11.34 35.43 2.69
N TYR A 529 10.15 34.86 2.96
CA TYR A 529 10.04 33.54 3.57
C TYR A 529 10.72 32.45 2.75
N PHE A 530 10.53 32.46 1.42
CA PHE A 530 11.16 31.49 0.53
C PHE A 530 12.69 31.65 0.51
N LEU A 531 13.20 32.88 0.50
CA LEU A 531 14.63 33.19 0.60
C LEU A 531 15.23 32.67 1.92
N LEU A 532 14.60 32.97 3.05
CA LEU A 532 15.03 32.47 4.37
C LEU A 532 15.00 30.93 4.44
N ARG A 533 14.01 30.29 3.79
CA ARG A 533 13.92 28.81 3.70
C ARG A 533 14.96 28.21 2.76
N LYS A 534 15.31 28.93 1.68
CA LYS A 534 16.36 28.55 0.73
C LYS A 534 17.74 28.66 1.37
N GLY A 535 17.93 29.65 2.25
CA GLY A 535 19.17 29.91 2.97
C GLY A 535 20.22 30.67 2.17
N PHE A 536 21.16 31.29 2.87
CA PHE A 536 22.17 32.19 2.31
C PHE A 536 23.45 32.18 3.15
N LEU A 537 24.54 32.68 2.57
CA LEU A 537 25.84 32.77 3.20
C LEU A 537 25.98 34.03 4.06
N ILE A 538 26.60 33.86 5.22
CA ILE A 538 26.91 34.93 6.18
C ILE A 538 28.37 34.83 6.61
N HIS A 539 28.89 35.86 7.28
CA HIS A 539 30.29 35.91 7.77
C HIS A 539 31.29 35.55 6.67
N GLU A 540 31.32 36.35 5.60
CA GLU A 540 32.22 36.20 4.44
C GLU A 540 32.12 34.87 3.67
N GLY A 541 31.13 34.03 3.98
CA GLY A 541 30.91 32.73 3.35
C GLY A 541 31.29 31.55 4.22
N GLU A 542 31.69 31.76 5.47
CA GLU A 542 32.08 30.70 6.40
C GLU A 542 30.88 29.92 6.97
N LYS A 543 29.72 30.57 7.03
CA LYS A 543 28.50 30.02 7.61
C LYS A 543 27.35 30.18 6.64
N TRP A 544 26.47 29.20 6.62
CA TRP A 544 25.25 29.19 5.84
C TRP A 544 24.05 29.09 6.78
N ILE A 545 23.08 29.98 6.64
CA ILE A 545 21.92 30.04 7.52
C ILE A 545 20.62 29.87 6.73
N SER A 546 19.67 29.12 7.27
CA SER A 546 18.29 29.04 6.78
C SER A 546 17.31 28.91 7.94
N ILE A 547 16.01 28.94 7.67
CA ILE A 547 14.97 28.69 8.69
C ILE A 547 14.25 27.37 8.44
N SER A 548 13.76 26.74 9.52
CA SER A 548 12.89 25.57 9.47
C SER A 548 11.44 25.94 9.18
N LYS A 549 10.55 24.95 8.98
CA LYS A 549 9.10 25.20 8.86
C LYS A 549 8.50 25.87 10.10
N ASN A 550 9.08 25.60 11.27
CA ASN A 550 8.65 26.17 12.55
C ASN A 550 9.41 27.46 12.88
N MET A 551 9.96 28.14 11.87
CA MET A 551 10.74 29.39 11.98
C MET A 551 12.06 29.32 12.77
N LYS A 552 12.44 28.19 13.35
CA LYS A 552 13.74 28.03 14.04
C LYS A 552 14.92 28.08 13.06
N LYS A 553 16.05 28.71 13.47
CA LYS A 553 17.30 28.83 12.69
C LYS A 553 17.87 27.43 12.39
N ARG A 554 18.53 27.30 11.24
CA ARG A 554 19.38 26.18 10.82
C ARG A 554 20.70 26.77 10.41
N LEU A 555 21.78 26.31 11.01
CA LEU A 555 23.11 26.85 10.79
C LEU A 555 24.00 25.74 10.25
N MET A 556 24.75 26.02 9.20
CA MET A 556 25.81 25.15 8.72
C MET A 556 27.13 25.92 8.74
N ILE A 557 28.19 25.29 9.24
CA ILE A 557 29.55 25.83 9.21
C ILE A 557 30.33 25.12 8.12
N SER A 558 31.08 25.88 7.33
CA SER A 558 31.93 25.34 6.26
C SER A 558 33.03 24.43 6.80
N ALA A 559 33.47 23.50 5.95
CA ALA A 559 34.66 22.69 6.20
C ALA A 559 35.90 23.55 6.49
N ARG A 560 36.02 24.71 5.85
CA ARG A 560 37.14 25.65 6.02
C ARG A 560 37.28 26.19 7.43
N SER A 561 36.16 26.37 8.12
CA SER A 561 36.16 26.91 9.48
C SER A 561 36.32 25.83 10.57
N ILE A 562 36.28 24.53 10.22
CA ILE A 562 36.26 23.43 11.19
C ILE A 562 37.40 22.41 11.02
N LEU A 563 38.19 22.51 9.95
CA LEU A 563 39.28 21.60 9.62
C LEU A 563 40.63 22.34 9.61
N ILE A 564 41.69 21.63 9.95
CA ILE A 564 43.06 22.18 10.00
C ILE A 564 43.68 22.09 8.60
N GLU A 565 44.09 23.23 8.02
CA GLU A 565 44.46 23.33 6.59
C GLU A 565 45.50 22.33 6.08
N ARG A 566 46.40 21.82 6.94
CA ARG A 566 47.53 20.97 6.52
C ARG A 566 47.15 19.55 6.11
N ASP A 567 45.96 19.08 6.48
CA ASP A 567 45.54 17.68 6.31
C ASP A 567 44.54 17.48 5.15
N TRP A 568 44.25 18.53 4.37
CA TRP A 568 43.13 18.59 3.43
C TRP A 568 43.47 19.23 2.09
N ILE A 569 42.90 18.69 1.01
CA ILE A 569 42.87 19.36 -0.29
C ILE A 569 41.58 20.19 -0.39
N TRP A 570 41.73 21.48 -0.67
CA TRP A 570 40.60 22.38 -0.89
C TRP A 570 40.21 22.40 -2.36
N LYS A 571 38.96 22.04 -2.68
CA LYS A 571 38.44 22.03 -4.05
C LYS A 571 37.16 22.85 -4.15
N SER A 572 36.95 23.51 -5.29
CA SER A 572 35.66 24.11 -5.60
C SER A 572 34.71 23.04 -6.13
N GLN A 573 33.47 23.04 -5.66
CA GLN A 573 32.45 22.08 -6.06
C GLN A 573 31.13 22.80 -6.34
N PRO A 574 30.63 22.81 -7.60
CA PRO A 574 29.44 23.60 -7.98
C PRO A 574 28.16 23.26 -7.20
N GLU A 575 28.06 22.02 -6.72
CA GLU A 575 26.91 21.51 -5.96
C GLU A 575 27.03 21.77 -4.45
N SER A 576 28.08 22.49 -4.02
CA SER A 576 28.30 22.83 -2.64
C SER A 576 27.60 24.13 -2.24
N ARG A 577 27.17 24.22 -0.98
CA ARG A 577 26.69 25.47 -0.36
C ARG A 577 27.81 26.47 -0.08
N PHE A 578 29.05 26.01 -0.06
CA PHE A 578 30.25 26.79 0.20
C PHE A 578 31.18 26.76 -1.02
N GLU A 579 31.94 27.83 -1.22
CA GLU A 579 32.87 28.00 -2.35
C GLU A 579 33.90 26.88 -2.45
N VAL A 580 34.38 26.41 -1.30
CA VAL A 580 35.35 25.33 -1.18
C VAL A 580 34.85 24.24 -0.24
N VAL A 581 35.20 23.01 -0.56
CA VAL A 581 35.02 21.80 0.26
C VAL A 581 36.38 21.17 0.54
N ALA A 582 36.47 20.33 1.56
CA ALA A 582 37.72 19.71 1.97
C ALA A 582 37.74 18.22 1.59
N GLU A 583 38.75 17.78 0.88
CA GLU A 583 38.98 16.36 0.53
C GLU A 583 40.15 15.79 1.34
N SER A 584 39.93 14.64 1.97
CA SER A 584 40.88 14.06 2.92
C SER A 584 42.08 13.39 2.22
N LEU A 585 43.27 13.63 2.78
CA LEU A 585 44.55 13.02 2.38
C LEU A 585 45.05 11.94 3.35
N ASP A 586 44.58 11.93 4.60
CA ASP A 586 45.06 11.02 5.65
C ASP A 586 44.31 9.68 5.59
N ASN A 587 45.07 8.59 5.69
CA ASN A 587 44.52 7.24 5.64
C ASN A 587 43.85 6.80 6.95
N HIS A 588 44.14 7.38 8.13
CA HIS A 588 43.77 6.72 9.39
C HIS A 588 43.16 7.61 10.47
N LYS A 589 43.30 8.94 10.37
CA LYS A 589 42.73 9.86 11.36
C LYS A 589 42.07 11.06 10.70
N LEU A 590 40.89 11.40 11.21
CA LEU A 590 40.15 12.58 10.85
C LEU A 590 39.90 13.39 12.13
N THR A 591 40.25 14.68 12.15
CA THR A 591 39.95 15.57 13.29
C THR A 591 39.08 16.73 12.83
N ILE A 592 37.94 16.94 13.50
CA ILE A 592 37.04 18.06 13.23
C ILE A 592 36.85 18.85 14.52
N ASP A 593 37.23 20.13 14.49
CA ASP A 593 37.16 21.03 15.63
C ASP A 593 36.24 22.20 15.30
N PHE A 594 35.21 22.43 16.12
CA PHE A 594 34.34 23.60 15.93
C PHE A 594 33.86 24.22 17.25
N GLN A 595 33.55 25.51 17.17
CA GLN A 595 33.01 26.29 18.28
C GLN A 595 31.91 27.22 17.79
N ILE A 596 30.76 27.22 18.47
CA ILE A 596 29.59 28.04 18.13
C ILE A 596 29.07 28.73 19.37
N LYS A 597 28.80 30.03 19.28
CA LYS A 597 28.03 30.75 20.29
C LYS A 597 26.54 30.41 20.16
N SER A 598 25.87 30.09 21.26
CA SER A 598 24.46 29.68 21.27
C SER A 598 23.52 30.74 20.67
N GLU A 599 23.90 32.02 20.73
CA GLU A 599 23.23 33.16 20.08
C GLU A 599 23.12 33.03 18.54
N SER A 600 24.04 32.28 17.93
CA SER A 600 23.99 31.97 16.49
C SER A 600 22.86 30.98 16.14
N LEU A 601 22.26 30.34 17.15
CA LEU A 601 21.14 29.42 17.06
C LEU A 601 19.89 30.07 17.69
N THR A 602 18.71 29.48 17.46
CA THR A 602 17.51 29.86 18.23
C THR A 602 17.66 29.35 19.66
N LEU A 603 17.49 30.25 20.65
CA LEU A 603 17.56 29.92 22.08
C LEU A 603 16.49 28.89 22.49
N GLU A 604 16.71 28.29 23.66
CA GLU A 604 15.83 27.26 24.26
C GLU A 604 15.43 26.08 23.35
N THR A 605 16.27 25.76 22.36
CA THR A 605 15.98 24.72 21.37
C THR A 605 17.04 23.63 21.42
N SER A 606 16.60 22.38 21.36
CA SER A 606 17.49 21.24 21.12
C SER A 606 17.82 21.14 19.62
N TYR A 607 19.08 20.94 19.30
CA TYR A 607 19.58 20.75 17.95
C TYR A 607 20.22 19.39 17.80
N SER A 608 20.05 18.77 16.64
CA SER A 608 20.92 17.68 16.20
C SER A 608 22.09 18.24 15.38
N CYS A 609 23.28 17.71 15.65
CA CYS A 609 24.52 18.03 14.95
C CYS A 609 24.76 17.01 13.84
N HIS A 610 24.98 17.47 12.61
CA HIS A 610 25.11 16.63 11.42
C HIS A 610 26.41 16.89 10.68
N LEU A 611 27.15 15.83 10.35
CA LEU A 611 28.28 15.88 9.43
C LEU A 611 27.76 15.72 7.98
N ILE A 612 28.11 16.67 7.11
CA ILE A 612 27.74 16.65 5.70
C ILE A 612 28.97 16.36 4.84
N TYR A 613 28.94 15.27 4.10
CA TYR A 613 30.09 14.75 3.34
C TYR A 613 29.68 14.00 2.07
N ARG A 614 30.64 13.66 1.23
CA ARG A 614 30.47 12.87 0.00
C ARG A 614 31.51 11.76 -0.02
N LEU A 615 31.07 10.57 -0.45
CA LEU A 615 31.92 9.39 -0.56
C LEU A 615 32.75 9.44 -1.87
N PRO A 616 33.98 8.89 -1.87
CA PRO A 616 34.77 8.69 -3.09
C PRO A 616 34.12 7.64 -4.00
N GLU A 617 34.48 7.61 -5.28
CA GLU A 617 33.93 6.64 -6.26
C GLU A 617 34.21 5.18 -5.88
N GLN A 618 35.33 4.89 -5.20
CA GLN A 618 35.71 3.57 -4.70
C GLN A 618 35.63 3.52 -3.17
N TYR A 619 34.41 3.57 -2.62
CA TYR A 619 34.17 3.63 -1.17
C TYR A 619 34.09 2.26 -0.47
N SER A 620 34.41 1.14 -1.15
CA SER A 620 34.38 -0.20 -0.54
C SER A 620 35.27 -0.33 0.71
N LEU A 621 36.34 0.47 0.78
CA LEU A 621 37.24 0.57 1.94
C LEU A 621 36.64 1.39 3.11
N LEU A 622 35.56 2.13 2.88
CA LEU A 622 34.80 2.90 3.87
C LEU A 622 33.54 2.16 4.35
N GLU A 623 33.31 0.93 3.88
CA GLU A 623 32.21 0.07 4.33
C GLU A 623 32.39 -0.49 5.74
N ASP A 624 33.52 -0.20 6.41
CA ASP A 624 33.76 -0.59 7.80
C ASP A 624 33.33 0.52 8.77
N TYR A 625 33.08 0.16 10.04
CA TYR A 625 32.65 1.13 11.04
C TYR A 625 33.83 1.98 11.51
N ILE A 626 33.52 3.22 11.85
CA ILE A 626 34.48 4.24 12.24
C ILE A 626 34.11 4.76 13.62
N THR A 627 35.09 4.88 14.51
CA THR A 627 34.85 5.35 15.87
C THR A 627 35.10 6.85 15.95
N PHE A 628 34.07 7.60 16.33
CA PHE A 628 34.14 9.00 16.71
C PHE A 628 34.28 9.12 18.23
N ARG A 629 35.31 9.84 18.65
CA ARG A 629 35.52 10.28 20.03
C ARG A 629 35.29 11.78 20.07
N SER A 630 34.24 12.19 20.78
CA SER A 630 33.99 13.60 21.08
C SER A 630 34.63 13.98 22.41
N THR A 631 35.28 15.12 22.42
CA THR A 631 35.79 15.80 23.61
C THR A 631 35.34 17.26 23.61
N GLY A 632 34.87 17.80 24.74
CA GLY A 632 34.37 19.17 24.84
C GLY A 632 33.07 19.27 25.63
N SER A 633 32.07 19.98 25.08
CA SER A 633 30.75 20.16 25.72
C SER A 633 29.99 18.85 25.93
N ILE A 634 30.26 17.81 25.12
CA ILE A 634 29.74 16.45 25.29
C ILE A 634 30.86 15.46 25.03
N ASN A 635 31.16 14.61 26.01
CA ASN A 635 32.15 13.54 25.89
C ASN A 635 31.46 12.22 25.57
N TYR A 636 31.78 11.61 24.43
CA TYR A 636 31.28 10.29 24.05
C TYR A 636 32.26 9.58 23.11
N VAL A 637 32.15 8.25 23.07
CA VAL A 637 32.81 7.41 22.06
C VAL A 637 31.72 6.61 21.40
N GLN A 638 31.56 6.74 20.08
CA GLN A 638 30.50 6.10 19.32
C GLN A 638 31.00 5.68 17.94
N SER A 639 30.56 4.52 17.46
CA SER A 639 30.89 4.02 16.13
C SER A 639 29.79 4.31 15.11
N PHE A 640 30.17 4.68 13.88
CA PHE A 640 29.29 5.03 12.77
C PHE A 640 29.83 4.43 11.46
N TYR A 641 28.94 4.13 10.50
CA TYR A 641 29.32 3.90 9.11
C TYR A 641 29.27 5.22 8.33
N LEU A 642 30.15 5.39 7.34
CA LEU A 642 30.06 6.51 6.39
C LEU A 642 29.25 6.15 5.12
N VAL A 643 28.93 4.88 4.93
CA VAL A 643 28.13 4.43 3.79
C VAL A 643 26.65 4.38 4.17
N HIS A 644 25.78 4.65 3.19
CA HIS A 644 24.34 4.45 3.37
C HIS A 644 24.06 2.96 3.63
N ALA A 645 23.16 2.62 4.56
CA ALA A 645 22.77 1.22 4.76
C ALA A 645 22.23 0.64 3.44
N PRO A 646 22.75 -0.47 2.92
CA PRO A 646 22.07 -1.14 1.82
C PRO A 646 20.64 -1.51 2.29
N PRO A 647 19.63 -1.44 1.41
CA PRO A 647 18.31 -1.93 1.75
C PRO A 647 18.38 -3.40 2.16
N SER A 648 17.61 -3.81 3.16
CA SER A 648 17.52 -5.21 3.56
C SER A 648 17.18 -6.06 2.34
N PRO A 649 17.87 -7.20 2.13
CA PRO A 649 17.59 -8.10 1.02
C PRO A 649 16.09 -8.45 0.94
N ILE A 650 15.56 -8.44 -0.28
CA ILE A 650 14.16 -8.77 -0.56
C ILE A 650 14.11 -10.19 -1.12
N ILE A 651 13.40 -11.08 -0.44
CA ILE A 651 13.08 -12.41 -0.94
C ILE A 651 11.93 -12.24 -1.94
N ARG A 652 12.19 -12.51 -3.22
CA ARG A 652 11.19 -12.40 -4.29
C ARG A 652 10.66 -13.78 -4.66
N SER A 653 9.34 -13.94 -4.67
CA SER A 653 8.66 -15.06 -5.32
C SER A 653 8.42 -14.77 -6.81
N ILE A 654 8.07 -15.79 -7.59
CA ILE A 654 7.65 -15.65 -9.00
C ILE A 654 6.42 -14.70 -9.13
N ALA A 655 5.62 -14.54 -8.07
CA ALA A 655 4.48 -13.62 -8.04
C ALA A 655 4.86 -12.15 -7.75
N ASP A 656 6.07 -11.89 -7.20
CA ASP A 656 6.53 -10.55 -6.82
C ASP A 656 7.04 -9.71 -8.00
N GLU A 657 7.15 -10.26 -9.23
CA GLU A 657 7.57 -9.49 -10.42
C GLU A 657 6.59 -8.38 -10.82
N LYS A 658 5.37 -8.36 -10.24
CA LYS A 658 4.34 -7.35 -10.51
C LYS A 658 4.25 -6.22 -9.48
N TYR A 659 4.93 -6.32 -8.34
CA TYR A 659 4.85 -5.34 -7.27
C TYR A 659 6.23 -4.76 -6.97
N ASP A 660 6.43 -3.48 -7.31
CA ASP A 660 7.59 -2.72 -6.83
C ASP A 660 7.47 -2.58 -5.31
N LEU A 661 8.13 -3.46 -4.55
CA LEU A 661 8.38 -3.22 -3.12
C LEU A 661 9.21 -1.94 -3.03
N PRO A 662 8.68 -0.84 -2.47
CA PRO A 662 9.43 0.39 -2.41
C PRO A 662 10.67 0.17 -1.54
N SER A 663 11.83 0.62 -2.03
CA SER A 663 13.11 0.65 -1.30
C SER A 663 13.03 1.71 -0.19
N HIS A 664 12.19 1.49 0.81
CA HIS A 664 12.08 2.38 1.95
C HIS A 664 13.19 2.03 2.94
N SER A 665 14.26 2.82 2.92
CA SER A 665 15.13 2.94 4.08
C SER A 665 14.29 3.59 5.20
N ARG A 666 14.00 2.83 6.26
CA ARG A 666 13.41 3.41 7.47
C ARG A 666 14.36 4.50 7.98
N LYS A 667 13.84 5.55 8.60
CA LYS A 667 14.65 6.59 9.26
C LYS A 667 15.32 5.99 10.50
N ILE A 668 16.43 5.27 10.32
CA ILE A 668 17.23 4.72 11.42
C ILE A 668 18.05 5.87 12.02
N LYS A 669 17.96 6.06 13.34
CA LYS A 669 18.69 7.12 14.07
C LYS A 669 20.18 6.74 14.09
N GLY A 670 21.05 7.63 13.60
CA GLY A 670 22.51 7.42 13.56
C GLY A 670 23.09 6.93 12.21
N TYR A 671 22.25 6.67 11.20
CA TYR A 671 22.72 6.32 9.85
C TYR A 671 22.89 7.56 8.95
N PRO A 672 23.90 7.57 8.07
CA PRO A 672 23.99 8.55 6.99
C PRO A 672 22.78 8.48 6.06
N LYS A 673 22.23 9.64 5.69
CA LYS A 673 21.16 9.74 4.70
C LYS A 673 21.67 10.43 3.46
N MET A 674 21.39 9.87 2.30
CA MET A 674 21.65 10.56 1.03
C MET A 674 20.59 11.67 0.85
N ARG A 675 21.06 12.89 0.68
CA ARG A 675 20.25 14.07 0.40
C ARG A 675 19.96 14.15 -1.10
N LYS A 676 18.94 14.93 -1.46
CA LYS A 676 18.58 15.19 -2.86
C LYS A 676 19.67 15.91 -3.66
N ASP A 677 20.55 16.62 -2.97
CA ASP A 677 21.69 17.35 -3.52
C ASP A 677 22.94 16.44 -3.66
N GLY A 678 22.81 15.13 -3.44
CA GLY A 678 23.90 14.16 -3.59
C GLY A 678 24.85 14.06 -2.40
N TRP A 679 24.66 14.87 -1.36
CA TRP A 679 25.47 14.84 -0.13
C TRP A 679 24.93 13.81 0.88
N MET A 680 25.83 13.22 1.65
CA MET A 680 25.51 12.35 2.79
C MET A 680 25.32 13.19 4.06
N ASP A 681 24.40 12.75 4.92
CA ASP A 681 23.98 13.45 6.14
C ASP A 681 24.00 12.49 7.33
N LEU A 682 25.05 12.58 8.16
CA LEU A 682 25.24 11.74 9.35
C LEU A 682 24.95 12.52 10.63
N THR A 683 24.01 12.05 11.45
CA THR A 683 23.73 12.64 12.77
C THR A 683 24.75 12.16 13.81
N LEU A 684 25.51 13.09 14.37
CA LEU A 684 26.57 12.81 15.34
C LEU A 684 26.06 12.81 16.79
N CYS A 685 25.37 13.87 17.19
CA CYS A 685 24.86 14.03 18.56
C CYS A 685 23.71 15.04 18.63
N GLU A 686 23.10 15.17 19.81
CA GLU A 686 22.08 16.18 20.12
C GLU A 686 22.66 17.15 21.18
N VAL A 687 22.42 18.45 21.01
CA VAL A 687 22.90 19.53 21.86
C VAL A 687 21.74 20.45 22.26
N SER A 688 21.76 20.99 23.47
CA SER A 688 20.73 21.91 23.98
C SER A 688 21.28 23.32 24.10
N THR A 689 20.59 24.33 23.56
CA THR A 689 20.96 25.74 23.75
C THR A 689 20.42 26.34 25.05
N LYS A 690 19.77 25.54 25.92
CA LYS A 690 19.29 26.00 27.23
C LYS A 690 20.42 26.16 28.25
N ASP A 691 21.41 25.28 28.16
CA ASP A 691 22.35 25.04 29.25
C ASP A 691 23.79 25.47 28.93
N THR A 692 24.03 26.03 27.74
CA THR A 692 25.39 26.36 27.26
C THR A 692 25.43 27.66 26.45
N GLU A 693 26.33 28.59 26.81
CA GLU A 693 26.60 29.81 26.04
C GLU A 693 27.43 29.52 24.78
N VAL A 694 28.31 28.53 24.85
CA VAL A 694 29.21 28.14 23.76
C VAL A 694 29.22 26.62 23.63
N ILE A 695 28.93 26.14 22.42
CA ILE A 695 29.03 24.73 22.04
C ILE A 695 30.40 24.53 21.41
N LYS A 696 31.29 23.80 22.10
CA LYS A 696 32.64 23.46 21.60
C LYS A 696 32.78 21.94 21.54
N MET A 697 33.17 21.44 20.37
CA MET A 697 33.38 20.01 20.17
C MET A 697 34.63 19.77 19.34
N ARG A 698 35.45 18.82 19.83
CA ARG A 698 36.53 18.18 19.11
C ARG A 698 36.15 16.74 18.83
N LEU A 699 36.01 16.41 17.56
CA LEU A 699 35.68 15.08 17.06
C LEU A 699 36.94 14.44 16.49
N GLU A 700 37.46 13.42 17.17
CA GLU A 700 38.49 12.55 16.64
C GLU A 700 37.85 11.29 16.06
N CYS A 701 38.09 11.05 14.79
CA CYS A 701 37.57 9.92 14.04
C CYS A 701 38.74 9.00 13.66
N ARG A 702 38.60 7.70 13.97
CA ARG A 702 39.59 6.66 13.67
C ARG A 702 38.92 5.50 12.95
N GLY A 703 39.49 5.13 11.80
CA GLY A 703 39.09 3.95 11.04
C GLY A 703 39.61 2.65 11.63
N SER A 704 39.14 1.51 11.12
CA SER A 704 39.78 0.21 11.39
C SER A 704 41.15 0.16 10.71
N LYS A 705 41.95 -0.91 10.94
CA LYS A 705 43.27 -1.06 10.28
C LYS A 705 43.21 -1.06 8.75
N VAL A 706 42.01 -1.19 8.16
CA VAL A 706 41.77 -1.29 6.71
C VAL A 706 41.06 -0.05 6.17
N THR A 707 40.39 0.74 7.02
CA THR A 707 39.61 1.91 6.58
C THR A 707 40.53 3.06 6.19
N GLN A 708 40.41 3.54 4.95
CA GLN A 708 41.14 4.71 4.45
C GLN A 708 40.20 5.87 4.16
N PHE A 709 40.45 7.05 4.74
CA PHE A 709 39.60 8.24 4.53
C PHE A 709 39.91 9.00 3.23
N VAL A 710 40.87 8.54 2.43
CA VAL A 710 41.30 9.20 1.19
C VAL A 710 40.13 9.45 0.26
N GLY A 711 40.01 10.68 -0.22
CA GLY A 711 38.95 11.08 -1.15
C GLY A 711 37.58 11.33 -0.50
N LEU A 712 37.45 11.19 0.82
CA LEU A 712 36.26 11.64 1.56
C LEU A 712 36.18 13.16 1.48
N VAL A 713 35.07 13.68 0.93
CA VAL A 713 34.85 15.13 0.79
C VAL A 713 33.92 15.62 1.88
N ILE A 714 34.34 16.60 2.68
CA ILE A 714 33.53 17.21 3.74
C ILE A 714 33.08 18.59 3.29
N GLN A 715 31.77 18.84 3.41
CA GLN A 715 31.19 20.16 3.18
C GLN A 715 31.15 21.01 4.45
N GLY A 716 30.88 20.37 5.61
CA GLY A 716 30.76 21.08 6.87
C GLY A 716 29.89 20.37 7.90
N ILE A 717 29.56 21.09 8.98
CA ILE A 717 28.66 20.64 10.04
C ILE A 717 27.38 21.47 10.05
N GLU A 718 26.22 20.79 10.05
CA GLU A 718 24.89 21.41 10.04
C GLU A 718 24.12 21.14 11.34
N PHE A 719 23.56 22.18 11.94
CA PHE A 719 22.71 22.16 13.13
C PHE A 719 21.26 22.26 12.72
N LYS A 720 20.47 21.23 13.07
CA LYS A 720 19.04 21.15 12.73
C LYS A 720 18.22 21.18 14.02
N PRO A 721 17.22 22.07 14.13
CA PRO A 721 16.35 22.09 15.31
C PRO A 721 15.49 20.82 15.35
N LEU A 722 15.39 20.21 16.53
CA LEU A 722 14.57 19.03 16.82
C LEU A 722 13.10 19.39 17.05
#